data_AF-A0A1H4V7G0-F1
#
_entry.id   AF-A0A1H4V7G0-F1
#
_cell.length_a   1.000
_cell.length_b   1.000
_cell.length_c   1.000
_cell.angle_alpha   90.00
_cell.angle_beta   90.00
_cell.angle_gamma   90.00
#
_symmetry.space_group_name_H-M   'P 1'
#
loop_
_entity.id
_entity.type
_entity.pdbx_description
1 polymer ?
#
loop_
_entity_poly.entity_id
_entity_poly.type
_entity_poly.pdbx_seq_one_letter_code
_entity_poly.pdbx_strand_id
1 'polypeptide(L)'
;MNAVLEVRGLTVAVGAGRRPPVPVVRGVDLTLRRGEVLGLVGESGTGKTLTALSLMGLAPPNATVGGSVRLLGDELLGLPERELARLRGRRIAMVFQDPLHAFTPVRRVGDQLAEAVRIHQRPRPHRESALRRAVELLDFVGVPEPSRAARAYPHQLSGGMLQRAMIAMAMANGPDVLVADEPTSALDVTVQAQVLDALADARRETGAALLLVTHDLGVIAGTADRVAVLYAGRVVESGPVETVLTRPRMPYTVGLVGSVPRADARVPLTPIPGTAPTPGAVGPGCAFAPRCPLTQPECETSDIPLLGVDSPSRAGLAGSATHEAACRRIPLVIHRGATGLFPPGGASAGVGGRHALPGGVPGVHGAGSAAPDEGSAAPGKGPAAPRRRPATRSGRHALPGDGRVGPHPGHALPSAPSQAATPVPGPPSATVPLAGRRPDHALPNASGPAAFPLSRPGPSVPEVVLRVSGLAKTYLPVSGRRRRERAVRAVEEMDLEVCRGETLALVGESGAGKSTALMEIVSLAAPEAGTVEILGQDVARLSRRTARLLRGAVQIVPQDPQSSLDPRMPVGDIVAEPLSAHRVPRDVIAARVPRLLAQVGLDPADAERYPHQFSGGQRQRVAIARALAVEPALLLLDEPVSALDVSVQAQILELLLRLKRELGPAYLLVSHDLAVVRQIADRVCVMYAGRVVETGPVAEVFDGPRHPYARALLSAVPLLDPVAERARRRIVLPGEPPTGAPLVAGCRFRSRCPVAAALPAGRRMRCETEIPRPSQVTPAGDHTVACHFPHRGLPWEQTRTDRGTTGRPWS
;
A
#
# COMPACT_ATOMS: atom_id res chain seq x y z
N MET A 1 -28.81 13.99 15.25
CA MET A 1 -27.40 13.71 15.58
C MET A 1 -26.56 14.96 15.32
N ASN A 2 -25.87 15.48 16.33
CA ASN A 2 -25.07 16.70 16.22
C ASN A 2 -23.67 16.40 15.64
N ALA A 3 -23.21 17.23 14.70
CA ALA A 3 -21.84 17.17 14.21
C ALA A 3 -20.85 17.55 15.32
N VAL A 4 -19.75 16.82 15.42
CA VAL A 4 -18.67 17.09 16.38
C VAL A 4 -17.50 17.79 15.68
N LEU A 5 -17.22 17.43 14.43
CA LEU A 5 -16.24 18.11 13.58
C LEU A 5 -16.89 18.45 12.24
N GLU A 6 -16.86 19.74 11.88
CA GLU A 6 -17.29 20.24 10.58
C GLU A 6 -16.11 20.88 9.85
N VAL A 7 -15.89 20.46 8.62
CA VAL A 7 -14.84 20.96 7.74
C VAL A 7 -15.51 21.52 6.50
N ARG A 8 -15.25 22.79 6.17
CA ARG A 8 -15.84 23.45 5.01
C ARG A 8 -14.77 24.12 4.16
N GLY A 9 -14.72 23.76 2.88
CA GLY A 9 -13.85 24.35 1.89
C GLY A 9 -12.36 24.31 2.27
N LEU A 10 -11.91 23.25 2.96
CA LEU A 10 -10.52 23.16 3.41
C LEU A 10 -9.57 23.17 2.21
N THR A 11 -8.66 24.14 2.19
CA THR A 11 -7.60 24.25 1.18
C THR A 11 -6.25 24.22 1.84
N VAL A 12 -5.31 23.51 1.23
CA VAL A 12 -3.91 23.48 1.70
C VAL A 12 -2.99 23.58 0.50
N ALA A 13 -2.16 24.62 0.50
CA ALA A 13 -1.12 24.82 -0.51
C ALA A 13 0.26 24.80 0.15
N VAL A 14 1.20 24.02 -0.41
CA VAL A 14 2.55 23.83 0.13
C VAL A 14 3.56 24.51 -0.78
N GLY A 15 4.43 25.36 -0.23
CA GLY A 15 5.43 26.07 -1.02
C GLY A 15 6.62 26.49 -0.19
N ALA A 16 7.83 26.31 -0.73
CA ALA A 16 9.06 26.81 -0.13
C ALA A 16 9.80 27.75 -1.10
N GLY A 17 10.25 28.91 -0.60
CA GLY A 17 11.07 29.85 -1.36
C GLY A 17 10.31 30.66 -2.42
N ARG A 18 10.91 30.88 -3.60
CA ARG A 18 10.41 31.76 -4.67
C ARG A 18 9.39 31.12 -5.63
N ARG A 19 9.07 29.84 -5.49
CA ARG A 19 8.09 29.15 -6.35
C ARG A 19 6.66 29.37 -5.83
N PRO A 20 5.65 29.43 -6.72
CA PRO A 20 4.26 29.53 -6.29
C PRO A 20 3.87 28.31 -5.43
N PRO A 21 3.08 28.50 -4.36
CA PRO A 21 2.57 27.40 -3.56
C PRO A 21 1.79 26.40 -4.40
N VAL A 22 2.05 25.12 -4.19
CA VAL A 22 1.41 24.02 -4.91
C VAL A 22 0.14 23.61 -4.15
N PRO A 23 -1.06 23.73 -4.74
CA PRO A 23 -2.28 23.29 -4.08
C PRO A 23 -2.33 21.76 -3.99
N VAL A 24 -2.45 21.25 -2.78
CA VAL A 24 -2.52 19.81 -2.47
C VAL A 24 -3.94 19.42 -2.06
N VAL A 25 -4.59 20.22 -1.21
CA VAL A 25 -5.99 20.06 -0.80
C VAL A 25 -6.78 21.24 -1.37
N ARG A 26 -7.90 20.98 -2.05
CA ARG A 26 -8.58 21.91 -2.97
C ARG A 26 -10.07 22.09 -2.67
N GLY A 27 -10.43 22.33 -1.41
CA GLY A 27 -11.81 22.54 -0.98
C GLY A 27 -12.45 21.23 -0.52
N VAL A 28 -11.89 20.63 0.53
CA VAL A 28 -12.44 19.42 1.14
C VAL A 28 -13.53 19.81 2.15
N ASP A 29 -14.71 19.21 1.98
CA ASP A 29 -15.83 19.28 2.91
C ASP A 29 -15.98 17.93 3.63
N LEU A 30 -16.00 17.94 4.96
CA LEU A 30 -16.18 16.75 5.78
C LEU A 30 -17.10 17.06 6.97
N THR A 31 -17.87 16.07 7.39
CA THR A 31 -18.67 16.18 8.61
C THR A 31 -18.60 14.86 9.35
N LEU A 32 -18.21 14.95 10.61
CA LEU A 32 -18.06 13.82 11.51
C LEU A 32 -19.01 13.97 12.70
N ARG A 33 -19.87 12.98 12.91
CA ARG A 33 -20.88 12.96 13.99
C ARG A 33 -20.36 12.21 15.20
N ARG A 34 -20.89 12.53 16.38
CA ARG A 34 -20.51 11.83 17.63
C ARG A 34 -20.69 10.32 17.46
N GLY A 35 -19.66 9.57 17.81
CA GLY A 35 -19.64 8.13 17.70
C GLY A 35 -19.58 7.60 16.26
N GLU A 36 -19.59 8.39 15.19
CA GLU A 36 -19.50 7.89 13.80
C GLU A 36 -18.05 7.57 13.41
N VAL A 37 -17.86 6.57 12.56
CA VAL A 37 -16.58 6.30 11.87
C VAL A 37 -16.69 6.75 10.41
N LEU A 38 -15.88 7.74 10.03
CA LEU A 38 -15.72 8.20 8.66
C LEU A 38 -14.37 7.72 8.12
N GLY A 39 -14.41 6.89 7.07
CA GLY A 39 -13.23 6.51 6.30
C GLY A 39 -12.83 7.60 5.30
N LEU A 40 -11.55 7.95 5.22
CA LEU A 40 -11.00 8.80 4.15
C LEU A 40 -10.00 7.98 3.33
N VAL A 41 -10.34 7.72 2.07
CA VAL A 41 -9.60 6.80 1.17
C VAL A 41 -9.18 7.48 -0.12
N GLY A 42 -8.20 6.90 -0.82
CA GLY A 42 -7.70 7.40 -2.11
C GLY A 42 -6.27 6.94 -2.38
N GLU A 43 -5.78 7.14 -3.61
CA GLU A 43 -4.38 6.88 -3.98
C GLU A 43 -3.42 7.74 -3.12
N SER A 44 -2.15 7.36 -3.02
CA SER A 44 -1.11 8.14 -2.34
C SER A 44 -0.92 9.48 -3.02
N GLY A 45 -0.53 10.48 -2.23
CA GLY A 45 -0.36 11.85 -2.71
C GLY A 45 -1.65 12.61 -3.03
N THR A 46 -2.84 12.02 -2.81
CA THR A 46 -4.14 12.71 -3.00
C THR A 46 -4.46 13.75 -1.93
N GLY A 47 -3.69 13.82 -0.84
CA GLY A 47 -3.84 14.81 0.23
C GLY A 47 -4.49 14.30 1.51
N LYS A 48 -4.60 12.97 1.72
CA LYS A 48 -5.24 12.35 2.90
C LYS A 48 -4.58 12.74 4.23
N THR A 49 -3.29 12.44 4.40
CA THR A 49 -2.49 12.80 5.58
C THR A 49 -2.45 14.31 5.79
N LEU A 50 -2.28 15.09 4.72
CA LEU A 50 -2.25 16.55 4.82
C LEU A 50 -3.60 17.11 5.28
N THR A 51 -4.72 16.52 4.82
CA THR A 51 -6.05 16.83 5.34
C THR A 51 -6.11 16.54 6.84
N ALA A 52 -5.75 15.33 7.28
CA ALA A 52 -5.75 14.95 8.70
C ALA A 52 -4.89 15.88 9.58
N LEU A 53 -3.66 16.18 9.16
CA LEU A 53 -2.76 17.09 9.86
C LEU A 53 -3.33 18.51 9.93
N SER A 54 -3.94 19.02 8.86
CA SER A 54 -4.57 20.33 8.84
C SER A 54 -5.75 20.44 9.81
N LEU A 55 -6.54 19.38 9.98
CA LEU A 55 -7.63 19.35 10.98
C LEU A 55 -7.10 19.49 12.41
N MET A 56 -5.89 19.00 12.65
CA MET A 56 -5.21 19.14 13.94
C MET A 56 -4.49 20.48 14.09
N GLY A 57 -4.36 21.30 13.04
CA GLY A 57 -3.48 22.47 12.99
C GLY A 57 -1.99 22.11 12.94
N LEU A 58 -1.65 20.90 12.50
CA LEU A 58 -0.29 20.34 12.40
C LEU A 58 0.23 20.32 10.96
N ALA A 59 -0.34 21.16 10.08
CA ALA A 59 0.17 21.32 8.72
C ALA A 59 1.64 21.79 8.76
N PRO A 60 2.48 21.37 7.79
CA PRO A 60 3.90 21.73 7.80
C PRO A 60 4.08 23.25 7.71
N PRO A 61 5.17 23.83 8.25
CA PRO A 61 5.34 25.29 8.37
C PRO A 61 5.30 26.06 7.05
N ASN A 62 5.57 25.38 5.94
CA ASN A 62 5.55 25.93 4.59
C ASN A 62 4.19 25.73 3.89
N ALA A 63 3.16 25.33 4.62
CA ALA A 63 1.80 25.18 4.14
C ALA A 63 0.95 26.40 4.50
N THR A 64 0.16 26.87 3.54
CA THR A 64 -0.93 27.82 3.75
C THR A 64 -2.24 27.05 3.83
N VAL A 65 -2.95 27.17 4.95
CA VAL A 65 -4.23 26.51 5.20
C VAL A 65 -5.34 27.55 5.14
N GLY A 66 -6.44 27.23 4.44
CA GLY A 66 -7.64 28.06 4.32
C GLY A 66 -8.92 27.23 4.44
N GLY A 67 -10.09 27.88 4.49
CA GLY A 67 -11.38 27.24 4.75
C GLY A 67 -11.80 27.40 6.22
N SER A 68 -12.60 26.46 6.73
CA SER A 68 -13.09 26.44 8.12
C SER A 68 -13.05 25.02 8.67
N VAL A 69 -12.59 24.87 9.92
CA VAL A 69 -12.59 23.62 10.69
C VAL A 69 -13.18 23.92 12.06
N ARG A 70 -14.40 23.46 12.32
CA ARG A 70 -15.10 23.68 13.59
C ARG A 70 -15.17 22.41 14.42
N LEU A 71 -14.69 22.47 15.65
CA LEU A 71 -14.79 21.41 16.64
C LEU A 71 -15.84 21.82 17.68
N LEU A 72 -16.95 21.10 17.74
CA LEU A 72 -18.08 21.36 18.65
C LEU A 72 -18.62 22.79 18.53
N GLY A 73 -18.56 23.35 17.32
CA GLY A 73 -18.99 24.71 17.00
C GLY A 73 -17.85 25.74 17.01
N ASP A 74 -16.74 25.47 17.70
CA ASP A 74 -15.62 26.41 17.83
C ASP A 74 -14.65 26.28 16.64
N GLU A 75 -14.31 27.40 16.01
CA GLU A 75 -13.36 27.46 14.90
C GLU A 75 -11.93 27.15 15.39
N LEU A 76 -11.25 26.21 14.72
CA LEU A 76 -9.88 25.80 15.03
C LEU A 76 -8.84 26.54 14.19
N LEU A 77 -9.16 26.83 12.92
CA LEU A 77 -8.20 27.48 12.03
C LEU A 77 -7.98 28.93 12.49
N GLY A 78 -6.71 29.31 12.63
CA GLY A 78 -6.32 30.65 13.10
C GLY A 78 -6.26 30.80 14.63
N LEU A 79 -6.62 29.77 15.40
CA LEU A 79 -6.40 29.79 16.85
C LEU A 79 -4.90 29.88 17.18
N PRO A 80 -4.51 30.63 18.23
CA PRO A 80 -3.14 30.62 18.72
C PRO A 80 -2.70 29.20 19.14
N GLU A 81 -1.42 28.87 18.93
CA GLU A 81 -0.86 27.55 19.27
C GLU A 81 -1.12 27.15 20.74
N ARG A 82 -1.13 28.13 21.66
CA ARG A 82 -1.45 27.89 23.08
C ARG A 82 -2.87 27.37 23.31
N GLU A 83 -3.83 27.80 22.49
CA GLU A 83 -5.23 27.35 22.59
C GLU A 83 -5.41 26.00 21.88
N LEU A 84 -4.80 25.83 20.70
CA LEU A 84 -4.73 24.53 20.02
C LEU A 84 -4.13 23.46 20.93
N ALA A 85 -3.03 23.76 21.63
CA ALA A 85 -2.41 22.85 22.59
C ALA A 85 -3.31 22.44 23.76
N ARG A 86 -4.32 23.25 24.12
CA ARG A 86 -5.31 22.89 25.17
C ARG A 86 -6.39 21.94 24.65
N LEU A 87 -6.70 22.04 23.36
CA LEU A 87 -7.70 21.21 22.68
C LEU A 87 -7.11 19.86 22.24
N ARG A 88 -5.89 19.88 21.68
CA ARG A 88 -5.14 18.68 21.29
C ARG A 88 -4.92 17.78 22.51
N GLY A 89 -5.16 16.48 22.33
CA GLY A 89 -5.02 15.48 23.39
C GLY A 89 -6.13 15.49 24.45
N ARG A 90 -7.05 16.48 24.45
CA ARG A 90 -8.21 16.55 25.36
C ARG A 90 -9.57 16.48 24.65
N ARG A 91 -9.74 17.20 23.54
CA ARG A 91 -10.99 17.24 22.74
C ARG A 91 -10.81 16.57 21.38
N ILE A 92 -9.61 16.69 20.81
CA ILE A 92 -9.24 16.05 19.56
C ILE A 92 -7.84 15.43 19.71
N ALA A 93 -7.66 14.18 19.32
CA ALA A 93 -6.38 13.49 19.39
C ALA A 93 -6.07 12.74 18.09
N MET A 94 -4.79 12.51 17.84
CA MET A 94 -4.31 11.85 16.62
C MET A 94 -3.51 10.60 16.94
N VAL A 95 -3.77 9.54 16.19
CA VAL A 95 -2.92 8.35 16.06
C VAL A 95 -2.18 8.50 14.73
N PHE A 96 -0.88 8.73 14.81
CA PHE A 96 0.02 8.93 13.68
C PHE A 96 0.36 7.61 12.97
N GLN A 97 0.76 7.73 11.71
CA GLN A 97 1.16 6.62 10.84
C GLN A 97 2.41 5.87 11.36
N ASP A 98 3.44 6.61 11.82
CA ASP A 98 4.67 6.00 12.35
C ASP A 98 4.76 6.15 13.87
N PRO A 99 4.68 5.04 14.63
CA PRO A 99 4.77 5.09 16.07
C PRO A 99 6.16 5.43 16.61
N LEU A 100 7.24 5.12 15.92
CA LEU A 100 8.58 5.49 16.38
C LEU A 100 8.81 6.99 16.34
N HIS A 101 8.17 7.69 15.41
CA HIS A 101 8.22 9.16 15.34
C HIS A 101 7.23 9.85 16.29
N ALA A 102 6.18 9.15 16.74
CA ALA A 102 5.24 9.69 17.72
C ALA A 102 5.80 9.69 19.15
N PHE A 103 6.68 8.74 19.48
CA PHE A 103 7.30 8.64 20.81
C PHE A 103 8.70 9.26 20.84
N THR A 104 9.08 9.84 21.99
CA THR A 104 10.47 10.20 22.25
C THR A 104 11.30 8.94 22.51
N PRO A 105 12.32 8.60 21.68
CA PRO A 105 13.01 7.29 21.74
C PRO A 105 13.80 7.05 23.03
N VAL A 106 14.21 8.13 23.70
CA VAL A 106 15.03 8.12 24.92
C VAL A 106 14.21 8.19 26.21
N ARG A 107 12.88 8.15 26.12
CA ARG A 107 11.97 8.15 27.28
C ARG A 107 11.16 6.86 27.33
N ARG A 108 10.81 6.40 28.53
CA ARG A 108 9.97 5.20 28.69
C ARG A 108 8.56 5.48 28.19
N VAL A 109 7.90 4.45 27.68
CA VAL A 109 6.53 4.54 27.14
C VAL A 109 5.55 4.99 28.23
N GLY A 110 5.61 4.39 29.42
CA GLY A 110 4.71 4.71 30.53
C GLY A 110 4.86 6.15 31.04
N ASP A 111 6.08 6.71 31.06
CA ASP A 111 6.31 8.11 31.46
C ASP A 111 5.66 9.10 30.47
N GLN A 112 5.65 8.77 29.17
CA GLN A 112 5.05 9.60 28.12
C GLN A 112 3.52 9.55 28.17
N LEU A 113 2.93 8.36 28.41
CA LEU A 113 1.48 8.23 28.65
C LEU A 113 1.05 8.97 29.92
N ALA A 114 1.80 8.84 31.01
CA ALA A 114 1.54 9.53 32.27
C ALA A 114 1.65 11.06 32.14
N GLU A 115 2.53 11.55 31.26
CA GLU A 115 2.63 12.96 30.93
C GLU A 115 1.37 13.47 30.23
N ALA A 116 0.87 12.76 29.22
CA ALA A 116 -0.37 13.12 28.51
C ALA A 116 -1.56 13.26 29.47
N VAL A 117 -1.68 12.34 30.44
CA VAL A 117 -2.68 12.40 31.52
C VAL A 117 -2.49 13.66 32.40
N ARG A 118 -1.25 13.93 32.81
CA ARG A 118 -0.93 15.04 33.74
C ARG A 118 -1.07 16.43 33.12
N ILE A 119 -0.89 16.57 31.81
CA ILE A 119 -0.98 17.87 31.13
C ILE A 119 -2.43 18.37 31.15
N HIS A 120 -3.41 17.49 30.84
CA HIS A 120 -4.79 17.89 30.58
C HIS A 120 -5.74 17.71 31.76
N GLN A 121 -5.48 16.77 32.68
CA GLN A 121 -6.38 16.53 33.82
C GLN A 121 -6.21 17.59 34.93
N ARG A 122 -7.33 18.01 35.51
CA ARG A 122 -7.41 18.98 36.61
C ARG A 122 -8.36 18.46 37.69
N PRO A 123 -7.97 18.42 38.98
CA PRO A 123 -6.64 18.77 39.52
C PRO A 123 -5.53 17.87 38.94
N ARG A 124 -4.29 18.38 38.87
CA ARG A 124 -3.17 17.66 38.25
C ARG A 124 -2.87 16.38 39.03
N PRO A 125 -2.97 15.18 38.42
CA PRO A 125 -2.72 13.93 39.13
C PRO A 125 -1.28 13.81 39.64
N HIS A 126 -1.09 13.16 40.79
CA HIS A 126 0.24 12.80 41.29
C HIS A 126 0.96 11.85 40.32
N ARG A 127 2.30 11.85 40.31
CA ARG A 127 3.10 11.12 39.29
C ARG A 127 2.79 9.63 39.31
N GLU A 128 2.71 9.07 40.51
CA GLU A 128 2.42 7.66 40.71
C GLU A 128 1.02 7.27 40.20
N SER A 129 0.01 8.10 40.47
CA SER A 129 -1.35 7.86 39.98
C SER A 129 -1.41 7.90 38.45
N ALA A 130 -0.68 8.83 37.83
CA ALA A 130 -0.61 8.92 36.36
C ALA A 130 0.13 7.73 35.74
N LEU A 131 1.16 7.20 36.41
CA LEU A 131 1.85 5.98 35.98
C LEU A 131 0.98 4.72 36.12
N ARG A 132 0.20 4.61 37.21
CA ARG A 132 -0.82 3.54 37.33
C ARG A 132 -1.82 3.63 36.19
N ARG A 133 -2.32 4.84 35.91
CA ARG A 133 -3.22 5.08 34.79
C ARG A 133 -2.60 4.72 33.44
N ALA A 134 -1.31 4.99 33.22
CA ALA A 134 -0.61 4.59 32.01
C ALA A 134 -0.56 3.07 31.84
N VAL A 135 -0.36 2.31 32.93
CA VAL A 135 -0.39 0.84 32.90
C VAL A 135 -1.81 0.32 32.60
N GLU A 136 -2.84 0.90 33.21
CA GLU A 136 -4.24 0.56 32.93
C GLU A 136 -4.60 0.81 31.46
N LEU A 137 -4.17 1.94 30.88
CA LEU A 137 -4.41 2.25 29.48
C LEU A 137 -3.71 1.27 28.54
N LEU A 138 -2.47 0.85 28.86
CA LEU A 138 -1.76 -0.18 28.10
C LEU A 138 -2.46 -1.53 28.17
N ASP A 139 -2.99 -1.90 29.33
CA ASP A 139 -3.77 -3.13 29.50
C ASP A 139 -5.06 -3.09 28.69
N PHE A 140 -5.77 -1.96 28.74
CA PHE A 140 -7.03 -1.73 28.00
C PHE A 140 -6.85 -1.93 26.49
N VAL A 141 -5.81 -1.34 25.90
CA VAL A 141 -5.52 -1.52 24.46
C VAL A 141 -4.88 -2.88 24.16
N GLY A 142 -4.71 -3.76 25.13
CA GLY A 142 -4.19 -5.11 24.93
C GLY A 142 -2.69 -5.20 24.66
N VAL A 143 -1.90 -4.32 25.27
CA VAL A 143 -0.45 -4.51 25.30
C VAL A 143 -0.12 -5.57 26.36
N PRO A 144 0.53 -6.70 25.97
CA PRO A 144 0.87 -7.76 26.92
C PRO A 144 1.91 -7.26 27.93
N GLU A 145 1.86 -7.82 29.15
CA GLU A 145 2.71 -7.41 30.27
C GLU A 145 2.76 -5.87 30.45
N PRO A 146 1.62 -5.19 30.65
CA PRO A 146 1.53 -3.73 30.55
C PRO A 146 2.46 -2.99 31.51
N SER A 147 2.69 -3.55 32.71
CA SER A 147 3.66 -3.02 33.68
C SER A 147 5.11 -3.05 33.17
N ARG A 148 5.47 -4.06 32.38
CA ARG A 148 6.79 -4.17 31.75
C ARG A 148 6.87 -3.25 30.54
N ALA A 149 5.85 -3.23 29.69
CA ALA A 149 5.78 -2.35 28.53
C ALA A 149 5.87 -0.86 28.94
N ALA A 150 5.22 -0.46 30.02
CA ALA A 150 5.33 0.89 30.57
C ALA A 150 6.77 1.28 30.95
N ARG A 151 7.60 0.32 31.37
CA ARG A 151 9.02 0.54 31.71
C ARG A 151 9.94 0.44 30.49
N ALA A 152 9.46 -0.06 29.37
CA ALA A 152 10.24 -0.21 28.15
C ALA A 152 10.42 1.13 27.42
N TYR A 153 11.51 1.23 26.66
CA TYR A 153 11.69 2.30 25.67
C TYR A 153 11.00 1.91 24.34
N PRO A 154 10.61 2.89 23.48
CA PRO A 154 9.91 2.61 22.23
C PRO A 154 10.59 1.54 21.35
N HIS A 155 11.90 1.61 21.19
CA HIS A 155 12.70 0.67 20.39
C HIS A 155 12.79 -0.76 20.98
N GLN A 156 12.26 -0.99 22.18
CA GLN A 156 12.22 -2.30 22.84
C GLN A 156 10.85 -2.98 22.68
N LEU A 157 9.86 -2.30 22.10
CA LEU A 157 8.53 -2.84 21.83
C LEU A 157 8.39 -3.24 20.36
N SER A 158 7.50 -4.19 20.07
CA SER A 158 7.12 -4.48 18.67
C SER A 158 6.36 -3.28 18.08
N GLY A 159 6.34 -3.16 16.74
CA GLY A 159 5.56 -2.12 16.05
C GLY A 159 4.08 -2.14 16.46
N GLY A 160 3.48 -3.33 16.55
CA GLY A 160 2.10 -3.52 17.02
C GLY A 160 1.86 -3.05 18.45
N MET A 161 2.75 -3.40 19.39
CA MET A 161 2.67 -2.92 20.77
C MET A 161 2.79 -1.39 20.85
N LEU A 162 3.71 -0.80 20.06
CA LEU A 162 3.93 0.64 20.07
C LEU A 162 2.74 1.38 19.45
N GLN A 163 2.13 0.83 18.40
CA GLN A 163 0.91 1.36 17.81
C GLN A 163 -0.26 1.37 18.79
N ARG A 164 -0.47 0.26 19.52
CA ARG A 164 -1.50 0.20 20.58
C ARG A 164 -1.18 1.15 21.74
N ALA A 165 0.09 1.28 22.12
CA ALA A 165 0.51 2.28 23.11
C ALA A 165 0.23 3.72 22.65
N MET A 166 0.33 4.01 21.35
CA MET A 166 -0.07 5.32 20.81
C MET A 166 -1.58 5.55 20.92
N ILE A 167 -2.40 4.53 20.64
CA ILE A 167 -3.86 4.59 20.84
C ILE A 167 -4.18 4.89 22.31
N ALA A 168 -3.52 4.19 23.23
CA ALA A 168 -3.63 4.44 24.67
C ALA A 168 -3.30 5.90 25.04
N MET A 169 -2.25 6.46 24.44
CA MET A 169 -1.89 7.87 24.64
C MET A 169 -2.94 8.83 24.08
N ALA A 170 -3.46 8.56 22.88
CA ALA A 170 -4.46 9.40 22.21
C ALA A 170 -5.80 9.42 22.98
N MET A 171 -6.22 8.28 23.54
CA MET A 171 -7.47 8.18 24.29
C MET A 171 -7.36 8.61 25.76
N ALA A 172 -6.14 8.87 26.26
CA ALA A 172 -5.86 9.01 27.69
C ALA A 172 -6.72 10.07 28.44
N ASN A 173 -7.23 11.07 27.72
CA ASN A 173 -8.05 12.14 28.28
C ASN A 173 -9.48 12.18 27.71
N GLY A 174 -9.95 11.11 27.06
CA GLY A 174 -11.31 11.01 26.53
C GLY A 174 -11.67 12.07 25.47
N PRO A 175 -10.98 12.12 24.32
CA PRO A 175 -11.27 13.08 23.27
C PRO A 175 -12.65 12.86 22.64
N ASP A 176 -13.26 13.94 22.15
CA ASP A 176 -14.50 13.88 21.36
C ASP A 176 -14.25 13.41 19.90
N VAL A 177 -13.02 13.59 19.41
CA VAL A 177 -12.60 13.20 18.05
C VAL A 177 -11.25 12.49 18.08
N LEU A 178 -11.18 11.34 17.44
CA LEU A 178 -9.96 10.62 17.12
C LEU A 178 -9.69 10.71 15.62
N VAL A 179 -8.47 11.08 15.25
CA VAL A 179 -7.98 11.04 13.87
C VAL A 179 -6.92 9.94 13.81
N ALA A 180 -7.16 8.88 13.06
CA ALA A 180 -6.20 7.80 12.87
C ALA A 180 -5.68 7.83 11.44
N ASP A 181 -4.41 8.19 11.27
CA ASP A 181 -3.77 8.25 9.95
C ASP A 181 -2.94 7.01 9.68
N GLU A 182 -3.42 6.17 8.77
CA GLU A 182 -2.80 4.90 8.39
C GLU A 182 -2.36 4.04 9.60
N PRO A 183 -3.26 3.78 10.57
CA PRO A 183 -2.87 3.21 11.86
C PRO A 183 -2.40 1.76 11.79
N THR A 184 -2.56 1.09 10.65
CA THR A 184 -2.22 -0.32 10.46
C THR A 184 -1.15 -0.55 9.39
N SER A 185 -0.57 0.51 8.84
CA SER A 185 0.47 0.40 7.81
C SER A 185 1.70 -0.35 8.34
N ALA A 186 2.30 -1.20 7.49
CA ALA A 186 3.47 -2.02 7.79
C ALA A 186 3.31 -3.03 8.97
N LEU A 187 2.09 -3.45 9.28
CA LEU A 187 1.79 -4.51 10.26
C LEU A 187 1.30 -5.78 9.55
N ASP A 188 1.57 -6.95 10.14
CA ASP A 188 0.96 -8.19 9.66
C ASP A 188 -0.55 -8.21 9.93
N VAL A 189 -1.30 -9.03 9.19
CA VAL A 189 -2.77 -9.08 9.24
C VAL A 189 -3.33 -9.35 10.65
N THR A 190 -2.62 -10.14 11.46
CA THR A 190 -3.04 -10.45 12.83
C THR A 190 -2.82 -9.28 13.79
N VAL A 191 -1.67 -8.59 13.69
CA VAL A 191 -1.38 -7.40 14.48
C VAL A 191 -2.25 -6.22 14.03
N GLN A 192 -2.48 -6.06 12.73
CA GLN A 192 -3.43 -5.11 12.17
C GLN A 192 -4.82 -5.28 12.80
N ALA A 193 -5.35 -6.50 12.85
CA ALA A 193 -6.64 -6.76 13.49
C ALA A 193 -6.65 -6.32 14.96
N GLN A 194 -5.60 -6.63 15.73
CA GLN A 194 -5.48 -6.21 17.13
C GLN A 194 -5.44 -4.68 17.30
N VAL A 195 -4.79 -3.96 16.38
CA VAL A 195 -4.74 -2.49 16.40
C VAL A 195 -6.11 -1.89 16.08
N LEU A 196 -6.83 -2.44 15.10
CA LEU A 196 -8.18 -2.01 14.76
C LEU A 196 -9.17 -2.28 15.92
N ASP A 197 -9.03 -3.42 16.60
CA ASP A 197 -9.81 -3.73 17.80
C ASP A 197 -9.52 -2.71 18.91
N ALA A 198 -8.25 -2.37 19.15
CA ALA A 198 -7.87 -1.34 20.13
C ALA A 198 -8.44 0.05 19.79
N LEU A 199 -8.48 0.44 18.50
CA LEU A 199 -9.13 1.68 18.06
C LEU A 199 -10.64 1.62 18.28
N ALA A 200 -11.29 0.49 17.99
CA ALA A 200 -12.72 0.31 18.20
C ALA A 200 -13.08 0.34 19.69
N ASP A 201 -12.27 -0.28 20.54
CA ASP A 201 -12.38 -0.22 22.01
C ASP A 201 -12.22 1.21 22.50
N ALA A 202 -11.18 1.92 22.07
CA ALA A 202 -10.93 3.31 22.43
C ALA A 202 -12.09 4.24 22.03
N ARG A 203 -12.65 4.06 20.82
CA ARG A 203 -13.83 4.79 20.35
C ARG A 203 -15.04 4.50 21.23
N ARG A 204 -15.35 3.22 21.49
CA ARG A 204 -16.52 2.83 22.30
C ARG A 204 -16.44 3.40 23.71
N GLU A 205 -15.26 3.32 24.30
CA GLU A 205 -14.98 3.78 25.66
C GLU A 205 -15.11 5.31 25.78
N THR A 206 -14.54 6.04 24.83
CA THR A 206 -14.55 7.52 24.88
C THR A 206 -15.83 8.14 24.31
N GLY A 207 -16.61 7.39 23.54
CA GLY A 207 -17.71 7.93 22.73
C GLY A 207 -17.25 8.84 21.59
N ALA A 208 -15.94 8.84 21.28
CA ALA A 208 -15.36 9.69 20.26
C ALA A 208 -15.93 9.41 18.88
N ALA A 209 -15.94 10.44 18.03
CA ALA A 209 -16.04 10.25 16.60
C ALA A 209 -14.66 9.89 16.02
N LEU A 210 -14.61 9.03 15.00
CA LEU A 210 -13.35 8.55 14.42
C LEU A 210 -13.25 8.92 12.93
N LEU A 211 -12.24 9.72 12.57
CA LEU A 211 -11.77 9.86 11.20
C LEU A 211 -10.66 8.82 10.96
N LEU A 212 -10.94 7.79 10.17
CA LEU A 212 -10.00 6.75 9.81
C LEU A 212 -9.46 7.00 8.40
N VAL A 213 -8.20 7.41 8.32
CA VAL A 213 -7.50 7.60 7.04
C VAL A 213 -6.74 6.32 6.70
N THR A 214 -6.99 5.75 5.53
CA THR A 214 -6.31 4.54 5.08
C THR A 214 -6.39 4.41 3.55
N HIS A 215 -5.50 3.61 2.97
CA HIS A 215 -5.59 3.18 1.58
C HIS A 215 -6.17 1.75 1.44
N ASP A 216 -6.36 1.02 2.55
CA ASP A 216 -6.96 -0.32 2.58
C ASP A 216 -8.50 -0.22 2.65
N LEU A 217 -9.16 -0.52 1.53
CA LEU A 217 -10.62 -0.50 1.43
C LEU A 217 -11.30 -1.65 2.19
N GLY A 218 -10.61 -2.76 2.44
CA GLY A 218 -11.13 -3.86 3.25
C GLY A 218 -11.23 -3.47 4.73
N VAL A 219 -10.24 -2.72 5.24
CA VAL A 219 -10.32 -2.13 6.59
C VAL A 219 -11.53 -1.20 6.70
N ILE A 220 -11.76 -0.34 5.70
CA ILE A 220 -12.91 0.57 5.67
C ILE A 220 -14.24 -0.19 5.62
N ALA A 221 -14.34 -1.24 4.80
CA ALA A 221 -15.53 -2.08 4.70
C ALA A 221 -15.97 -2.65 6.06
N GLY A 222 -15.01 -3.09 6.88
CA GLY A 222 -15.28 -3.68 8.18
C GLY A 222 -15.46 -2.69 9.33
N THR A 223 -14.93 -1.47 9.22
CA THR A 223 -14.82 -0.54 10.38
C THR A 223 -15.60 0.76 10.24
N ALA A 224 -15.84 1.24 9.02
CA ALA A 224 -16.44 2.55 8.79
C ALA A 224 -17.97 2.49 8.68
N ASP A 225 -18.63 3.57 9.08
CA ASP A 225 -20.06 3.79 8.84
C ASP A 225 -20.23 4.45 7.46
N ARG A 226 -19.37 5.42 7.15
CA ARG A 226 -19.32 6.17 5.89
C ARG A 226 -17.91 6.26 5.35
N VAL A 227 -17.80 6.51 4.05
CA VAL A 227 -16.52 6.71 3.38
C VAL A 227 -16.57 7.98 2.53
N ALA A 228 -15.46 8.71 2.51
CA ALA A 228 -15.17 9.81 1.59
C ALA A 228 -13.95 9.41 0.74
N VAL A 229 -14.12 9.39 -0.57
CA VAL A 229 -13.08 9.05 -1.55
C VAL A 229 -12.43 10.34 -2.02
N LEU A 230 -11.14 10.48 -1.74
CA LEU A 230 -10.30 11.62 -2.08
C LEU A 230 -9.52 11.37 -3.36
N TYR A 231 -9.59 12.32 -4.29
CA TYR A 231 -8.78 12.31 -5.50
C TYR A 231 -8.27 13.71 -5.83
N ALA A 232 -6.96 13.83 -6.07
CA ALA A 232 -6.29 15.09 -6.39
C ALA A 232 -6.73 16.25 -5.46
N GLY A 233 -6.78 16.03 -4.15
CA GLY A 233 -7.10 17.08 -3.18
C GLY A 233 -8.59 17.38 -2.98
N ARG A 234 -9.51 16.59 -3.53
CA ARG A 234 -10.96 16.78 -3.36
C ARG A 234 -11.69 15.48 -3.08
N VAL A 235 -12.80 15.59 -2.34
CA VAL A 235 -13.75 14.48 -2.20
C VAL A 235 -14.49 14.34 -3.53
N VAL A 236 -14.41 13.16 -4.15
CA VAL A 236 -15.06 12.87 -5.43
C VAL A 236 -16.25 11.93 -5.29
N GLU A 237 -16.35 11.23 -4.17
CA GLU A 237 -17.50 10.38 -3.83
C GLU A 237 -17.60 10.23 -2.31
N SER A 238 -18.81 10.26 -1.77
CA SER A 238 -19.06 10.16 -0.32
C SER A 238 -20.41 9.51 -0.05
N GLY A 239 -20.51 8.69 0.99
CA GLY A 239 -21.77 8.03 1.34
C GLY A 239 -21.60 6.91 2.36
N PRO A 240 -22.68 6.17 2.67
CA PRO A 240 -22.59 4.94 3.45
C PRO A 240 -21.59 3.97 2.81
N VAL A 241 -20.75 3.35 3.63
CA VAL A 241 -19.65 2.49 3.12
C VAL A 241 -20.17 1.35 2.24
N GLU A 242 -21.30 0.76 2.61
CA GLU A 242 -21.93 -0.31 1.85
C GLU A 242 -22.34 0.16 0.46
N THR A 243 -22.91 1.36 0.36
CA THR A 243 -23.35 1.92 -0.92
C THR A 243 -22.17 2.27 -1.82
N VAL A 244 -21.15 2.96 -1.30
CA VAL A 244 -20.00 3.41 -2.11
C VAL A 244 -19.14 2.23 -2.58
N LEU A 245 -18.94 1.21 -1.73
CA LEU A 245 -18.09 0.05 -2.10
C LEU A 245 -18.81 -0.96 -3.00
N THR A 246 -20.14 -1.10 -2.91
CA THR A 246 -20.89 -2.06 -3.74
C THR A 246 -21.48 -1.44 -5.01
N ARG A 247 -21.83 -0.15 -4.97
CA ARG A 247 -22.47 0.58 -6.08
C ARG A 247 -21.82 1.96 -6.33
N PRO A 248 -20.49 2.03 -6.54
CA PRO A 248 -19.82 3.30 -6.82
C PRO A 248 -20.38 3.98 -8.08
N ARG A 249 -20.43 5.31 -8.06
CA ARG A 249 -20.90 6.20 -9.14
C ARG A 249 -19.80 7.05 -9.75
N MET A 250 -18.65 7.20 -9.09
CA MET A 250 -17.49 7.88 -9.67
C MET A 250 -16.57 6.87 -10.38
N PRO A 251 -16.22 7.05 -11.67
CA PRO A 251 -15.32 6.15 -12.40
C PRO A 251 -13.99 5.89 -11.69
N TYR A 252 -13.45 6.88 -10.98
CA TYR A 252 -12.28 6.69 -10.13
C TYR A 252 -12.50 5.65 -9.02
N THR A 253 -13.59 5.79 -8.26
CA THR A 253 -13.95 4.83 -7.21
C THR A 253 -14.22 3.43 -7.77
N VAL A 254 -14.88 3.33 -8.93
CA VAL A 254 -15.08 2.02 -9.58
C VAL A 254 -13.73 1.36 -9.88
N GLY A 255 -12.78 2.12 -10.43
CA GLY A 255 -11.44 1.63 -10.70
C GLY A 255 -10.66 1.30 -9.42
N LEU A 256 -10.84 2.08 -8.35
CA LEU A 256 -10.20 1.86 -7.05
C LEU A 256 -10.68 0.54 -6.44
N VAL A 257 -12.00 0.33 -6.36
CA VAL A 257 -12.63 -0.91 -5.88
C VAL A 257 -12.21 -2.11 -6.74
N GLY A 258 -12.17 -1.94 -8.07
CA GLY A 258 -11.74 -2.99 -9.01
C GLY A 258 -10.24 -3.31 -8.98
N SER A 259 -9.42 -2.46 -8.36
CA SER A 259 -7.99 -2.68 -8.19
C SER A 259 -7.65 -3.46 -6.92
N VAL A 260 -8.59 -3.63 -5.98
CA VAL A 260 -8.34 -4.31 -4.70
C VAL A 260 -8.31 -5.83 -4.90
N PRO A 261 -7.20 -6.52 -4.58
CA PRO A 261 -7.18 -7.99 -4.54
C PRO A 261 -8.16 -8.54 -3.50
N ARG A 262 -8.76 -9.69 -3.77
CA ARG A 262 -9.78 -10.29 -2.90
C ARG A 262 -9.26 -11.59 -2.29
N ALA A 263 -9.33 -11.68 -0.96
CA ALA A 263 -8.96 -12.90 -0.23
C ALA A 263 -10.08 -13.95 -0.21
N ASP A 264 -11.31 -13.55 -0.51
CA ASP A 264 -12.50 -14.40 -0.59
C ASP A 264 -12.73 -14.99 -1.98
N ALA A 265 -12.21 -14.37 -3.03
CA ALA A 265 -12.37 -14.85 -4.41
C ALA A 265 -11.22 -14.39 -5.31
N ARG A 266 -10.86 -15.22 -6.29
CA ARG A 266 -9.92 -14.81 -7.35
C ARG A 266 -10.68 -14.10 -8.47
N VAL A 267 -10.61 -12.78 -8.50
CA VAL A 267 -11.30 -11.94 -9.50
C VAL A 267 -10.28 -11.22 -10.40
N PRO A 268 -10.60 -10.94 -11.68
CA PRO A 268 -9.71 -10.14 -12.53
C PRO A 268 -9.44 -8.77 -11.91
N LEU A 269 -8.16 -8.42 -11.76
CA LEU A 269 -7.76 -7.10 -11.31
C LEU A 269 -8.01 -6.08 -12.41
N THR A 270 -8.51 -4.93 -12.02
CA THR A 270 -8.91 -3.87 -12.94
C THR A 270 -8.15 -2.58 -12.62
N PRO A 271 -6.86 -2.50 -12.97
CA PRO A 271 -6.02 -1.37 -12.60
C PRO A 271 -6.46 -0.08 -13.29
N ILE A 272 -6.42 1.03 -12.55
CA ILE A 272 -6.61 2.36 -13.13
C ILE A 272 -5.39 2.70 -14.02
N PRO A 273 -5.56 3.08 -15.29
CA PRO A 273 -4.43 3.36 -16.19
C PRO A 273 -3.67 4.62 -15.78
N GLY A 274 -2.38 4.68 -16.14
CA GLY A 274 -1.51 5.83 -15.88
C GLY A 274 -1.19 6.05 -14.40
N THR A 275 -0.61 7.21 -14.10
CA THR A 275 -0.28 7.65 -12.74
C THR A 275 -1.21 8.76 -12.27
N ALA A 276 -1.42 8.87 -10.96
CA ALA A 276 -2.14 10.00 -10.38
C ALA A 276 -1.45 11.34 -10.75
N PRO A 277 -2.23 12.42 -10.96
CA PRO A 277 -1.66 13.72 -11.28
C PRO A 277 -0.80 14.21 -10.12
N THR A 278 0.32 14.84 -10.45
CA THR A 278 1.17 15.51 -9.45
C THR A 278 0.38 16.67 -8.82
N PRO A 279 0.54 16.94 -7.51
CA PRO A 279 -0.08 18.11 -6.88
C PRO A 279 0.20 19.40 -7.67
N GLY A 280 -0.82 20.23 -7.86
CA GLY A 280 -0.76 21.45 -8.67
C GLY A 280 -0.87 21.25 -10.20
N ALA A 281 -0.70 20.04 -10.72
CA ALA A 281 -0.82 19.74 -12.16
C ALA A 281 -2.26 19.33 -12.53
N VAL A 282 -3.26 20.10 -12.11
CA VAL A 282 -4.68 19.82 -12.37
C VAL A 282 -5.30 20.96 -13.17
N GLY A 283 -5.98 20.62 -14.27
CA GLY A 283 -6.73 21.58 -15.08
C GLY A 283 -7.99 22.13 -14.39
N PRO A 284 -8.73 23.03 -15.05
CA PRO A 284 -9.94 23.66 -14.50
C PRO A 284 -11.14 22.71 -14.37
N GLY A 285 -11.11 21.57 -15.06
CA GLY A 285 -12.16 20.55 -15.02
C GLY A 285 -11.95 19.42 -14.02
N CYS A 286 -12.60 18.28 -14.29
CA CYS A 286 -12.45 17.03 -13.56
C CYS A 286 -11.00 16.55 -13.57
N ALA A 287 -10.40 16.46 -12.39
CA ALA A 287 -9.02 16.01 -12.24
C ALA A 287 -8.77 14.60 -12.77
N PHE A 288 -9.81 13.75 -12.82
CA PHE A 288 -9.71 12.37 -13.28
C PHE A 288 -9.90 12.24 -14.81
N ALA A 289 -10.27 13.31 -15.53
CA ALA A 289 -10.51 13.26 -16.97
C ALA A 289 -9.37 12.61 -17.80
N PRO A 290 -8.07 12.86 -17.52
CA PRO A 290 -6.99 12.23 -18.30
C PRO A 290 -6.91 10.70 -18.18
N ARG A 291 -7.49 10.13 -17.12
CA ARG A 291 -7.47 8.67 -16.83
C ARG A 291 -8.86 8.05 -16.96
N CYS A 292 -9.89 8.84 -17.25
CA CYS A 292 -11.27 8.39 -17.26
C CYS A 292 -11.66 7.85 -18.65
N PRO A 293 -12.18 6.62 -18.74
CA PRO A 293 -12.63 6.03 -20.00
C PRO A 293 -13.93 6.65 -20.53
N LEU A 294 -14.59 7.49 -19.72
CA LEU A 294 -15.85 8.18 -20.05
C LEU A 294 -15.68 9.68 -20.28
N THR A 295 -14.44 10.16 -20.46
CA THR A 295 -14.16 11.59 -20.63
C THR A 295 -14.85 12.18 -21.86
N GLN A 296 -15.33 13.42 -21.69
CA GLN A 296 -15.89 14.26 -22.74
C GLN A 296 -15.28 15.67 -22.60
N PRO A 297 -15.30 16.51 -23.65
CA PRO A 297 -14.71 17.86 -23.60
C PRO A 297 -15.21 18.72 -22.42
N GLU A 298 -16.45 18.57 -21.99
CA GLU A 298 -17.04 19.30 -20.87
C GLU A 298 -16.43 18.92 -19.51
N CYS A 299 -15.85 17.72 -19.41
CA CYS A 299 -15.13 17.29 -18.22
C CYS A 299 -13.81 18.05 -18.03
N GLU A 300 -13.25 18.68 -19.07
CA GLU A 300 -11.96 19.37 -18.99
C GLU A 300 -12.10 20.86 -18.70
N THR A 301 -13.30 21.42 -18.94
CA THR A 301 -13.52 22.87 -18.94
C THR A 301 -14.10 23.41 -17.63
N SER A 302 -14.81 22.58 -16.85
CA SER A 302 -15.42 23.02 -15.60
C SER A 302 -15.44 21.93 -14.55
N ASP A 303 -15.21 22.35 -13.31
CA ASP A 303 -15.24 21.50 -12.15
C ASP A 303 -16.63 20.86 -11.93
N ILE A 304 -16.69 19.79 -11.14
CA ILE A 304 -17.92 19.05 -10.89
C ILE A 304 -18.19 19.05 -9.39
N PRO A 305 -19.27 19.70 -8.90
CA PRO A 305 -19.62 19.65 -7.50
C PRO A 305 -20.04 18.23 -7.10
N LEU A 306 -19.90 17.92 -5.81
CA LEU A 306 -20.42 16.70 -5.23
C LEU A 306 -21.95 16.79 -5.16
N LEU A 307 -22.67 15.90 -5.85
CA LEU A 307 -24.13 15.92 -5.96
C LEU A 307 -24.73 14.57 -5.55
N GLY A 308 -25.91 14.59 -4.92
CA GLY A 308 -26.65 13.38 -4.55
C GLY A 308 -27.05 12.54 -5.77
N VAL A 309 -26.81 11.22 -5.73
CA VAL A 309 -26.85 10.35 -6.93
C VAL A 309 -27.91 9.25 -6.94
N ASP A 310 -28.50 8.89 -5.79
CA ASP A 310 -29.41 7.74 -5.67
C ASP A 310 -30.91 8.11 -5.57
N SER A 311 -31.30 9.38 -5.77
CA SER A 311 -32.72 9.79 -5.73
C SER A 311 -33.03 10.96 -6.67
N PRO A 312 -33.94 10.81 -7.65
CA PRO A 312 -34.39 11.91 -8.53
C PRO A 312 -35.03 13.08 -7.75
N SER A 313 -35.74 12.78 -6.66
CA SER A 313 -36.41 13.76 -5.79
C SER A 313 -35.49 14.49 -4.80
N ARG A 314 -34.22 14.09 -4.71
CA ARG A 314 -33.19 14.72 -3.87
C ARG A 314 -31.93 15.10 -4.66
N ALA A 315 -32.04 15.18 -5.99
CA ALA A 315 -30.99 15.73 -6.83
C ALA A 315 -30.71 17.18 -6.38
N GLY A 316 -29.57 17.41 -5.73
CA GLY A 316 -29.15 18.74 -5.26
C GLY A 316 -29.36 19.05 -3.77
N LEU A 317 -29.93 18.13 -2.97
CA LEU A 317 -29.92 18.28 -1.51
C LEU A 317 -28.65 17.62 -0.93
N ALA A 318 -27.60 18.43 -0.75
CA ALA A 318 -26.37 18.01 -0.10
C ALA A 318 -26.64 17.67 1.37
N GLY A 319 -26.25 16.48 1.80
CA GLY A 319 -26.55 16.00 3.14
C GLY A 319 -25.65 14.86 3.57
N SER A 320 -25.25 14.84 4.84
CA SER A 320 -24.31 13.86 5.39
C SER A 320 -24.83 12.42 5.47
N ALA A 321 -26.00 12.11 4.89
CA ALA A 321 -26.59 10.77 4.81
C ALA A 321 -26.93 10.33 3.38
N THR A 322 -26.67 11.18 2.38
CA THR A 322 -26.89 10.87 0.97
C THR A 322 -25.61 10.34 0.33
N HIS A 323 -25.75 9.43 -0.62
CA HIS A 323 -24.67 9.05 -1.51
C HIS A 323 -24.48 10.16 -2.54
N GLU A 324 -23.26 10.68 -2.65
CA GLU A 324 -22.93 11.84 -3.47
C GLU A 324 -21.67 11.55 -4.30
N ALA A 325 -21.62 12.01 -5.54
CA ALA A 325 -20.46 11.83 -6.42
C ALA A 325 -20.24 13.02 -7.36
N ALA A 326 -18.98 13.29 -7.70
CA ALA A 326 -18.55 14.37 -8.57
C ALA A 326 -18.35 13.89 -10.02
N CYS A 327 -19.42 13.42 -10.66
CA CYS A 327 -19.39 12.90 -12.03
C CYS A 327 -20.60 13.33 -12.86
N ARG A 328 -20.38 13.86 -14.07
CA ARG A 328 -21.44 14.19 -15.04
C ARG A 328 -21.98 12.98 -15.79
N ARG A 329 -21.31 11.83 -15.68
CA ARG A 329 -21.58 10.60 -16.45
C ARG A 329 -22.16 9.48 -15.60
N ILE A 330 -22.75 9.81 -14.44
CA ILE A 330 -23.37 8.83 -13.51
C ILE A 330 -24.28 7.82 -14.24
N PRO A 331 -25.17 8.21 -15.19
CA PRO A 331 -26.03 7.24 -15.89
C PRO A 331 -25.26 6.13 -16.63
N LEU A 332 -24.05 6.42 -17.12
CA LEU A 332 -23.21 5.42 -17.79
C LEU A 332 -22.44 4.53 -16.81
N VAL A 333 -22.21 5.00 -15.58
CA VAL A 333 -21.50 4.26 -14.53
C VAL A 333 -22.45 3.25 -13.86
N ILE A 334 -23.71 3.60 -13.64
CA ILE A 334 -24.71 2.76 -12.97
C ILE A 334 -24.79 1.35 -13.57
N HIS A 335 -24.60 1.23 -14.88
CA HIS A 335 -24.74 -0.03 -15.62
C HIS A 335 -23.42 -0.77 -15.84
N ARG A 336 -22.29 -0.32 -15.27
CA ARG A 336 -20.96 -0.90 -15.53
C ARG A 336 -20.17 -1.17 -14.26
N GLY A 337 -19.69 -2.40 -14.11
CA GLY A 337 -18.66 -2.75 -13.13
C GLY A 337 -17.26 -2.32 -13.57
N ALA A 338 -16.26 -2.55 -12.73
CA ALA A 338 -14.88 -2.15 -12.99
C ALA A 338 -14.33 -2.71 -14.31
N THR A 339 -14.53 -4.00 -14.58
CA THR A 339 -14.13 -4.65 -15.83
C THR A 339 -14.80 -4.06 -17.07
N GLY A 340 -16.04 -3.56 -16.93
CA GLY A 340 -16.76 -2.91 -18.03
C GLY A 340 -16.32 -1.47 -18.30
N LEU A 341 -15.72 -0.78 -17.32
CA LEU A 341 -15.16 0.57 -17.48
C LEU A 341 -13.67 0.54 -17.85
N PHE A 342 -12.92 -0.38 -17.26
CA PHE A 342 -11.48 -0.50 -17.42
C PHE A 342 -11.15 -1.96 -17.81
N PRO A 343 -11.31 -2.35 -19.08
CA PRO A 343 -11.10 -3.72 -19.49
C PRO A 343 -9.64 -4.18 -19.21
N PRO A 344 -9.43 -5.42 -18.69
CA PRO A 344 -8.10 -5.96 -18.46
C PRO A 344 -7.35 -6.16 -19.79
N GLY A 345 -6.04 -5.91 -19.80
CA GLY A 345 -5.18 -6.13 -20.98
C GLY A 345 -4.80 -4.90 -21.80
N GLY A 346 -5.16 -3.68 -21.37
CA GLY A 346 -4.43 -2.48 -21.77
C GLY A 346 -4.42 -2.18 -23.27
N ALA A 347 -5.56 -2.30 -23.96
CA ALA A 347 -5.79 -1.42 -25.10
C ALA A 347 -6.05 -0.02 -24.53
N SER A 348 -4.98 0.73 -24.25
CA SER A 348 -5.07 2.19 -24.34
C SER A 348 -5.49 2.48 -25.76
N ALA A 349 -6.78 2.69 -26.00
CA ALA A 349 -7.22 3.42 -27.18
C ALA A 349 -6.39 4.71 -27.16
N GLY A 350 -5.49 4.84 -28.14
CA GLY A 350 -4.59 5.97 -28.20
C GLY A 350 -5.38 7.26 -28.05
N VAL A 351 -4.82 8.18 -27.27
CA VAL A 351 -5.17 9.59 -27.34
C VAL A 351 -4.95 10.01 -28.80
N GLY A 352 -6.02 9.99 -29.60
CA GLY A 352 -5.98 10.25 -31.04
C GLY A 352 -6.69 9.19 -31.88
N GLY A 353 -8.02 9.18 -31.87
CA GLY A 353 -8.80 8.38 -32.82
C GLY A 353 -10.29 8.33 -32.48
N ARG A 354 -11.10 9.13 -33.18
CA ARG A 354 -12.56 9.06 -33.14
C ARG A 354 -13.00 7.67 -33.63
N HIS A 355 -13.44 6.80 -32.73
CA HIS A 355 -14.19 5.59 -33.11
C HIS A 355 -15.63 5.71 -32.65
N ALA A 356 -16.53 5.63 -33.63
CA ALA A 356 -17.97 5.58 -33.47
C ALA A 356 -18.39 4.31 -32.71
N LEU A 357 -19.35 4.46 -31.80
CA LEU A 357 -20.01 3.38 -31.07
C LEU A 357 -20.76 2.45 -32.04
N PRO A 358 -20.77 1.12 -31.84
CA PRO A 358 -21.75 0.25 -32.48
C PRO A 358 -23.12 0.52 -31.83
N GLY A 359 -24.05 1.04 -32.64
CA GLY A 359 -25.45 1.19 -32.26
C GLY A 359 -26.18 -0.16 -32.23
N GLY A 360 -27.13 -0.28 -31.31
CA GLY A 360 -28.04 -1.42 -31.24
C GLY A 360 -28.75 -1.52 -29.89
N VAL A 361 -29.76 -0.68 -29.68
CA VAL A 361 -30.81 -0.94 -28.68
C VAL A 361 -32.04 -1.43 -29.48
N PRO A 362 -32.63 -2.61 -29.17
CA PRO A 362 -33.85 -3.05 -29.83
C PRO A 362 -35.02 -2.13 -29.48
N GLY A 363 -35.76 -1.73 -30.51
CA GLY A 363 -36.86 -0.77 -30.43
C GLY A 363 -38.08 -1.29 -29.69
N VAL A 364 -38.76 -0.36 -29.01
CA VAL A 364 -40.15 -0.50 -28.58
C VAL A 364 -40.96 0.53 -29.38
N HIS A 365 -41.97 0.05 -30.09
CA HIS A 365 -42.86 0.83 -30.93
C HIS A 365 -43.87 1.65 -30.11
N GLY A 366 -44.12 2.89 -30.53
CA GLY A 366 -45.48 3.33 -30.89
C GLY A 366 -46.17 4.40 -30.02
N ALA A 367 -46.56 5.48 -30.71
CA ALA A 367 -47.49 6.58 -30.37
C ALA A 367 -46.94 7.66 -29.42
N GLY A 368 -46.97 8.97 -29.72
CA GLY A 368 -47.58 9.74 -30.79
C GLY A 368 -48.08 11.07 -30.23
N SER A 369 -47.81 12.17 -30.96
CA SER A 369 -48.45 13.51 -30.91
C SER A 369 -47.81 14.69 -30.13
N ALA A 370 -47.52 15.71 -30.95
CA ALA A 370 -47.78 17.15 -30.78
C ALA A 370 -46.81 18.05 -29.97
N ALA A 371 -46.03 18.85 -30.73
CA ALA A 371 -45.65 20.23 -30.40
C ALA A 371 -46.82 21.20 -30.75
N PRO A 372 -46.85 22.45 -30.23
CA PRO A 372 -46.10 23.61 -30.80
C PRO A 372 -45.52 24.50 -29.67
N ASP A 373 -44.90 25.67 -29.82
CA ASP A 373 -44.04 26.40 -30.79
C ASP A 373 -43.65 27.73 -30.06
N GLU A 374 -42.69 28.50 -30.59
CA GLU A 374 -42.34 29.91 -30.25
C GLU A 374 -41.59 30.20 -28.91
N GLY A 375 -40.60 31.11 -28.79
CA GLY A 375 -40.05 32.11 -29.72
C GLY A 375 -38.78 32.83 -29.18
N SER A 376 -38.03 33.33 -30.16
CA SER A 376 -36.90 34.30 -30.22
C SER A 376 -36.74 35.37 -29.12
N ALA A 377 -35.48 35.69 -28.72
CA ALA A 377 -34.81 36.99 -29.02
C ALA A 377 -33.45 37.20 -28.31
N ALA A 378 -32.43 37.57 -29.09
CA ALA A 378 -31.23 38.35 -28.70
C ALA A 378 -31.45 39.83 -29.14
N PRO A 379 -30.69 40.86 -28.68
CA PRO A 379 -29.30 41.17 -29.13
C PRO A 379 -28.46 41.85 -28.01
N GLY A 380 -27.19 42.31 -28.10
CA GLY A 380 -26.16 42.44 -29.13
C GLY A 380 -24.97 43.29 -28.60
N LYS A 381 -23.75 42.97 -29.08
CA LYS A 381 -22.53 43.76 -29.41
C LYS A 381 -21.99 44.91 -28.50
N GLY A 382 -20.65 44.91 -28.31
CA GLY A 382 -19.78 45.89 -27.59
C GLY A 382 -19.60 47.27 -28.26
N PRO A 383 -18.44 47.99 -28.24
CA PRO A 383 -17.05 47.56 -27.97
C PRO A 383 -16.09 48.58 -27.24
N ALA A 384 -14.80 48.19 -27.14
CA ALA A 384 -13.56 48.98 -27.30
C ALA A 384 -12.90 49.80 -26.15
N ALA A 385 -11.58 49.58 -26.01
CA ALA A 385 -10.56 50.33 -25.25
C ALA A 385 -10.11 51.64 -25.95
N PRO A 386 -9.25 52.53 -25.37
CA PRO A 386 -7.78 52.38 -25.55
C PRO A 386 -6.80 53.08 -24.53
N ARG A 387 -5.51 52.67 -24.60
CA ARG A 387 -4.21 53.44 -24.56
C ARG A 387 -3.58 54.07 -23.27
N ARG A 388 -2.36 53.54 -22.97
CA ARG A 388 -0.98 54.14 -22.77
C ARG A 388 -0.71 55.38 -21.85
N ARG A 389 0.18 55.15 -20.83
CA ARG A 389 1.43 55.85 -20.34
C ARG A 389 1.57 57.40 -20.40
N PRO A 390 2.35 58.10 -19.52
CA PRO A 390 3.72 57.75 -19.08
C PRO A 390 4.15 58.13 -17.62
N ALA A 391 5.45 58.04 -17.35
CA ALA A 391 6.16 58.13 -16.07
C ALA A 391 6.91 59.47 -15.84
N THR A 392 7.24 59.76 -14.57
CA THR A 392 8.31 60.62 -13.99
C THR A 392 8.21 60.50 -12.45
N ARG A 393 9.18 60.68 -11.54
CA ARG A 393 10.65 60.84 -11.51
C ARG A 393 11.05 61.07 -10.01
N SER A 394 12.20 60.56 -9.58
CA SER A 394 13.14 61.10 -8.55
C SER A 394 12.76 61.32 -7.07
N GLY A 395 13.65 60.83 -6.19
CA GLY A 395 13.95 61.41 -4.86
C GLY A 395 15.04 60.62 -4.13
N ARG A 396 16.30 61.09 -4.20
CA ARG A 396 17.48 60.58 -3.48
C ARG A 396 17.51 61.15 -2.05
N HIS A 397 18.07 60.43 -1.08
CA HIS A 397 18.94 61.00 -0.03
C HIS A 397 19.89 59.94 0.53
N ALA A 398 21.11 60.37 0.86
CA ALA A 398 22.30 59.60 1.19
C ALA A 398 22.66 59.70 2.69
N LEU A 399 23.21 58.60 3.25
CA LEU A 399 24.40 58.37 4.13
C LEU A 399 24.87 59.45 5.16
N PRO A 400 25.77 59.18 6.17
CA PRO A 400 26.74 58.06 6.30
C PRO A 400 27.08 57.51 7.73
N GLY A 401 27.92 56.45 7.75
CA GLY A 401 29.01 56.20 8.72
C GLY A 401 28.73 55.25 9.89
N ASP A 402 29.62 54.38 10.39
CA ASP A 402 30.97 53.94 9.98
C ASP A 402 31.40 52.78 10.92
N GLY A 403 32.32 51.88 10.49
CA GLY A 403 33.23 51.19 11.43
C GLY A 403 33.43 49.65 11.39
N ARG A 404 34.38 49.18 10.55
CA ARG A 404 35.51 48.20 10.79
C ARG A 404 35.20 46.73 11.18
N VAL A 405 35.90 45.65 10.77
CA VAL A 405 37.12 45.29 10.00
C VAL A 405 37.04 43.76 9.63
N GLY A 406 37.68 43.31 8.53
CA GLY A 406 37.64 41.94 7.93
C GLY A 406 38.46 40.83 8.64
N PRO A 407 38.92 39.71 7.97
CA PRO A 407 39.21 39.56 6.54
C PRO A 407 38.72 38.27 5.81
N HIS A 408 38.89 38.34 4.48
CA HIS A 408 38.74 37.38 3.35
C HIS A 408 39.84 36.28 3.31
N PRO A 409 39.83 35.22 2.44
CA PRO A 409 39.71 35.33 0.95
C PRO A 409 39.13 34.17 0.10
N GLY A 410 38.93 34.49 -1.20
CA GLY A 410 39.01 33.56 -2.35
C GLY A 410 37.71 33.27 -3.11
N HIS A 411 37.22 34.16 -3.99
CA HIS A 411 37.42 34.20 -5.46
C HIS A 411 36.81 33.04 -6.28
N ALA A 412 36.22 33.20 -7.47
CA ALA A 412 35.51 34.26 -8.21
C ALA A 412 35.19 33.63 -9.59
N LEU A 413 33.96 33.81 -10.06
CA LEU A 413 33.52 33.48 -11.43
C LEU A 413 34.02 34.56 -12.41
N PRO A 414 34.23 34.24 -13.70
CA PRO A 414 34.29 35.24 -14.76
C PRO A 414 33.03 35.25 -15.63
N SER A 415 32.64 36.48 -15.96
CA SER A 415 31.56 36.90 -16.86
C SER A 415 31.98 36.86 -18.34
N ALA A 416 30.99 36.76 -19.24
CA ALA A 416 31.10 36.92 -20.69
C ALA A 416 31.59 38.32 -21.14
N PRO A 417 32.01 38.49 -22.41
CA PRO A 417 31.09 39.14 -23.37
C PRO A 417 31.20 38.74 -24.88
N SER A 418 30.07 38.98 -25.59
CA SER A 418 29.87 39.57 -26.94
C SER A 418 30.16 38.86 -28.29
N GLN A 419 29.04 38.51 -28.97
CA GLN A 419 28.62 38.71 -30.39
C GLN A 419 29.52 38.38 -31.61
N ALA A 420 29.02 37.50 -32.50
CA ALA A 420 28.89 37.69 -33.97
C ALA A 420 28.06 36.55 -34.60
N ALA A 421 27.46 36.81 -35.78
CA ALA A 421 26.29 36.14 -36.33
C ALA A 421 26.53 35.16 -37.51
N THR A 422 25.43 34.48 -37.92
CA THR A 422 25.14 33.74 -39.19
C THR A 422 25.54 32.25 -39.31
N PRO A 423 24.93 31.45 -40.22
CA PRO A 423 23.49 31.15 -40.38
C PRO A 423 23.18 29.63 -40.45
N VAL A 424 21.89 29.28 -40.32
CA VAL A 424 21.32 27.91 -40.35
C VAL A 424 21.02 27.46 -41.79
N PRO A 425 21.30 26.21 -42.21
CA PRO A 425 20.66 25.59 -43.36
C PRO A 425 19.45 24.73 -42.95
N GLY A 426 18.32 24.95 -43.61
CA GLY A 426 17.07 24.19 -43.46
C GLY A 426 17.10 22.81 -44.15
N PRO A 427 16.05 21.99 -43.95
CA PRO A 427 16.00 20.62 -44.43
C PRO A 427 15.47 20.53 -45.88
N PRO A 428 15.95 19.60 -46.71
CA PRO A 428 15.30 19.33 -47.99
C PRO A 428 14.09 18.40 -47.79
N SER A 429 12.99 18.79 -48.43
CA SER A 429 11.85 17.93 -48.73
C SER A 429 12.10 17.15 -50.02
N ALA A 430 11.82 15.85 -50.04
CA ALA A 430 11.53 15.13 -51.28
C ALA A 430 10.62 13.91 -50.99
N THR A 431 9.51 13.87 -51.73
CA THR A 431 8.44 12.86 -51.74
C THR A 431 8.73 11.66 -52.66
N VAL A 432 7.93 10.58 -52.47
CA VAL A 432 7.53 9.48 -53.42
C VAL A 432 8.41 8.19 -53.44
N PRO A 433 7.88 6.94 -53.65
CA PRO A 433 6.56 6.32 -53.40
C PRO A 433 6.60 4.98 -52.59
N LEU A 434 5.42 4.47 -52.22
CA LEU A 434 5.19 3.08 -51.79
C LEU A 434 5.46 2.05 -52.91
N ALA A 435 6.24 1.01 -52.62
CA ALA A 435 6.02 -0.37 -53.11
C ALA A 435 6.91 -1.40 -52.37
N GLY A 436 6.28 -2.46 -51.86
CA GLY A 436 6.86 -3.81 -51.92
C GLY A 436 7.70 -4.33 -50.74
N ARG A 437 7.16 -5.41 -50.14
CA ARG A 437 7.83 -6.51 -49.40
C ARG A 437 8.26 -6.23 -47.96
N ARG A 438 7.51 -6.85 -47.03
CA ARG A 438 7.98 -7.21 -45.68
C ARG A 438 9.12 -8.23 -45.81
N PRO A 439 10.30 -8.01 -45.22
CA PRO A 439 11.19 -9.09 -44.87
C PRO A 439 10.95 -9.48 -43.40
N ASP A 440 10.57 -10.74 -43.19
CA ASP A 440 10.75 -11.41 -41.91
C ASP A 440 12.25 -11.40 -41.57
N HIS A 441 12.64 -10.51 -40.65
CA HIS A 441 13.96 -10.57 -40.03
C HIS A 441 13.80 -11.14 -38.62
N ALA A 442 13.76 -12.46 -38.55
CA ALA A 442 14.30 -13.18 -37.40
C ALA A 442 15.78 -12.76 -37.25
N LEU A 443 16.09 -12.02 -36.18
CA LEU A 443 17.47 -11.74 -35.82
C LEU A 443 18.18 -13.07 -35.50
N PRO A 444 19.44 -13.24 -35.91
CA PRO A 444 20.20 -14.44 -35.59
C PRO A 444 20.34 -14.54 -34.07
N ASN A 445 20.02 -15.71 -33.52
CA ASN A 445 20.30 -16.06 -32.14
C ASN A 445 21.78 -15.81 -31.85
N ALA A 446 22.09 -14.67 -31.23
CA ALA A 446 23.37 -14.45 -30.60
C ALA A 446 23.49 -15.48 -29.48
N SER A 447 24.46 -16.37 -29.62
CA SER A 447 24.81 -17.44 -28.69
C SER A 447 24.84 -16.91 -27.26
N GLY A 448 23.77 -17.18 -26.50
CA GLY A 448 23.74 -16.96 -25.07
C GLY A 448 24.85 -17.76 -24.37
N PRO A 449 25.23 -17.42 -23.13
CA PRO A 449 26.12 -18.28 -22.36
C PRO A 449 25.47 -19.66 -22.26
N ALA A 450 26.18 -20.69 -22.75
CA ALA A 450 25.74 -22.08 -22.91
C ALA A 450 24.49 -22.44 -22.07
N ALA A 451 23.34 -22.53 -22.75
CA ALA A 451 22.17 -23.16 -22.18
C ALA A 451 22.57 -24.54 -21.66
N PHE A 452 22.17 -24.86 -20.42
CA PHE A 452 22.19 -26.24 -19.98
C PHE A 452 21.42 -27.06 -21.03
N PRO A 453 21.90 -28.25 -21.45
CA PRO A 453 21.10 -29.13 -22.28
C PRO A 453 19.90 -29.58 -21.44
N LEU A 454 18.80 -28.85 -21.59
CA LEU A 454 17.49 -29.24 -21.08
C LEU A 454 17.06 -30.45 -21.89
N SER A 455 17.35 -31.65 -21.37
CA SER A 455 16.75 -32.86 -21.89
C SER A 455 15.24 -32.70 -21.74
N ARG A 456 14.49 -32.66 -22.86
CA ARG A 456 13.03 -32.77 -22.82
C ARG A 456 12.67 -34.15 -22.25
N PRO A 457 12.13 -34.26 -21.03
CA PRO A 457 11.58 -35.51 -20.56
C PRO A 457 10.20 -35.70 -21.22
N GLY A 458 9.80 -36.96 -21.41
CA GLY A 458 8.46 -37.31 -21.87
C GLY A 458 7.36 -36.77 -20.94
N PRO A 459 6.09 -36.82 -21.39
CA PRO A 459 4.98 -36.25 -20.66
C PRO A 459 4.69 -37.08 -19.39
N SER A 460 4.95 -36.53 -18.20
CA SER A 460 4.25 -36.89 -16.94
C SER A 460 4.77 -36.24 -15.64
N VAL A 461 5.91 -35.53 -15.61
CA VAL A 461 6.41 -34.91 -14.36
C VAL A 461 6.74 -33.42 -14.57
N PRO A 462 6.21 -32.48 -13.74
CA PRO A 462 6.58 -31.07 -13.79
C PRO A 462 8.09 -30.88 -13.57
N GLU A 463 8.74 -30.05 -14.38
CA GLU A 463 10.16 -29.71 -14.21
C GLU A 463 10.36 -28.90 -12.92
N VAL A 464 11.09 -29.47 -11.95
CA VAL A 464 11.36 -28.82 -10.66
C VAL A 464 12.51 -27.84 -10.81
N VAL A 465 12.24 -26.56 -10.57
CA VAL A 465 13.22 -25.48 -10.71
C VAL A 465 13.97 -25.22 -9.40
N LEU A 466 13.27 -25.34 -8.27
CA LEU A 466 13.84 -25.19 -6.92
C LEU A 466 13.35 -26.33 -6.04
N ARG A 467 14.28 -27.00 -5.37
CA ARG A 467 14.01 -27.97 -4.30
C ARG A 467 14.83 -27.59 -3.07
N VAL A 468 14.17 -27.44 -1.94
CA VAL A 468 14.79 -27.20 -0.64
C VAL A 468 14.36 -28.31 0.29
N SER A 469 15.31 -28.91 1.00
CA SER A 469 15.05 -30.01 1.91
C SER A 469 15.79 -29.82 3.23
N GLY A 470 15.05 -29.75 4.33
CA GLY A 470 15.58 -29.63 5.68
C GLY A 470 16.38 -28.34 5.94
N LEU A 471 16.08 -27.24 5.25
CA LEU A 471 16.85 -25.99 5.40
C LEU A 471 16.77 -25.47 6.83
N ALA A 472 17.91 -25.11 7.41
CA ALA A 472 17.98 -24.44 8.70
C ALA A 472 18.91 -23.23 8.65
N LYS A 473 18.62 -22.22 9.48
CA LYS A 473 19.48 -21.05 9.65
C LYS A 473 19.42 -20.50 11.06
N THR A 474 20.58 -20.27 11.66
CA THR A 474 20.73 -19.73 13.01
C THR A 474 21.56 -18.44 12.99
N TYR A 475 21.03 -17.35 13.55
CA TYR A 475 21.76 -16.11 13.78
C TYR A 475 22.29 -16.03 15.21
N LEU A 476 23.56 -15.65 15.35
CA LEU A 476 24.19 -15.37 16.63
C LEU A 476 24.20 -13.85 16.86
N PRO A 477 23.73 -13.33 18.00
CA PRO A 477 23.65 -11.90 18.23
C PRO A 477 25.04 -11.25 18.29
N VAL A 478 25.13 -10.06 17.68
CA VAL A 478 26.35 -9.26 17.56
C VAL A 478 26.51 -8.36 18.80
N SER A 479 26.70 -8.93 20.01
CA SER A 479 27.34 -8.28 21.18
C SER A 479 27.20 -9.07 22.49
N GLY A 480 28.27 -9.10 23.30
CA GLY A 480 28.27 -9.54 24.70
C GLY A 480 28.93 -10.90 25.01
N ARG A 481 29.53 -11.05 26.21
CA ARG A 481 30.22 -12.27 26.71
C ARG A 481 29.31 -13.52 26.87
N ARG A 482 28.00 -13.44 26.58
CA ARG A 482 27.05 -14.57 26.61
C ARG A 482 26.59 -14.95 25.19
N ARG A 483 27.51 -15.51 24.40
CA ARG A 483 27.32 -15.82 22.96
C ARG A 483 26.36 -16.99 22.66
N ARG A 484 26.13 -17.93 23.60
CA ARG A 484 25.36 -19.17 23.34
C ARG A 484 23.89 -19.11 23.77
N GLU A 485 23.52 -18.32 24.77
CA GLU A 485 22.16 -18.29 25.34
C GLU A 485 21.12 -17.53 24.49
N ARG A 486 21.52 -16.92 23.38
CA ARG A 486 20.66 -16.06 22.55
C ARG A 486 20.74 -16.35 21.04
N ALA A 487 21.10 -17.58 20.66
CA ALA A 487 21.04 -17.99 19.26
C ALA A 487 19.58 -17.96 18.78
N VAL A 488 19.32 -17.26 17.68
CA VAL A 488 17.99 -17.14 17.06
C VAL A 488 17.93 -18.08 15.86
N ARG A 489 17.19 -19.18 15.98
CA ARG A 489 16.93 -20.06 14.84
C ARG A 489 15.81 -19.45 14.00
N ALA A 490 16.18 -18.89 12.86
CA ALA A 490 15.28 -18.16 11.97
C ALA A 490 14.53 -19.09 11.00
N VAL A 491 15.17 -20.18 10.58
CA VAL A 491 14.56 -21.24 9.76
C VAL A 491 14.95 -22.59 10.34
N GLU A 492 14.03 -23.54 10.37
CA GLU A 492 14.24 -24.87 10.94
C GLU A 492 13.53 -25.94 10.11
N GLU A 493 14.29 -26.86 9.52
CA GLU A 493 13.77 -28.02 8.76
C GLU A 493 12.70 -27.62 7.73
N MET A 494 13.00 -26.59 6.94
CA MET A 494 12.07 -26.13 5.91
C MET A 494 12.25 -26.95 4.64
N ASP A 495 11.14 -27.52 4.18
CA ASP A 495 11.01 -28.17 2.87
C ASP A 495 10.15 -27.31 1.94
N LEU A 496 10.61 -27.11 0.71
CA LEU A 496 9.79 -26.48 -0.34
C LEU A 496 10.20 -26.94 -1.74
N GLU A 497 9.25 -26.89 -2.66
CA GLU A 497 9.43 -27.27 -4.05
C GLU A 497 8.67 -26.31 -4.96
N VAL A 498 9.34 -25.79 -5.99
CA VAL A 498 8.75 -24.91 -7.00
C VAL A 498 9.00 -25.49 -8.39
N CYS A 499 7.92 -25.72 -9.12
CA CYS A 499 7.94 -26.20 -10.50
C CYS A 499 8.01 -25.03 -11.50
N ARG A 500 8.47 -25.33 -12.72
CA ARG A 500 8.53 -24.36 -13.80
C ARG A 500 7.14 -23.81 -14.13
N GLY A 501 7.04 -22.48 -14.27
CA GLY A 501 5.77 -21.81 -14.53
C GLY A 501 4.78 -21.83 -13.36
N GLU A 502 5.18 -22.33 -12.18
CA GLU A 502 4.39 -22.26 -10.95
C GLU A 502 4.69 -20.97 -10.18
N THR A 503 3.73 -20.47 -9.42
CA THR A 503 3.94 -19.49 -8.36
C THR A 503 3.66 -20.14 -7.01
N LEU A 504 4.71 -20.37 -6.23
CA LEU A 504 4.62 -20.77 -4.83
C LEU A 504 4.70 -19.53 -3.94
N ALA A 505 3.71 -19.32 -3.08
CA ALA A 505 3.74 -18.27 -2.06
C ALA A 505 4.25 -18.79 -0.71
N LEU A 506 5.10 -18.03 -0.03
CA LEU A 506 5.53 -18.25 1.35
C LEU A 506 4.97 -17.12 2.23
N VAL A 507 4.07 -17.47 3.14
CA VAL A 507 3.28 -16.51 3.94
C VAL A 507 3.43 -16.73 5.43
N GLY A 508 3.20 -15.70 6.24
CA GLY A 508 3.24 -15.77 7.71
C GLY A 508 3.46 -14.40 8.35
N GLU A 509 3.26 -14.30 9.67
CA GLU A 509 3.53 -13.12 10.49
C GLU A 509 4.96 -12.59 10.26
N SER A 510 5.18 -11.32 10.60
CA SER A 510 6.52 -10.74 10.56
C SER A 510 7.47 -11.51 11.50
N GLY A 511 8.72 -11.71 11.08
CA GLY A 511 9.70 -12.50 11.85
C GLY A 511 9.53 -14.03 11.75
N ALA A 512 8.61 -14.54 10.94
CA ALA A 512 8.43 -16.00 10.78
C ALA A 512 9.60 -16.73 10.09
N GLY A 513 10.54 -16.01 9.45
CA GLY A 513 11.72 -16.59 8.77
C GLY A 513 11.71 -16.52 7.23
N LYS A 514 10.70 -15.87 6.62
CA LYS A 514 10.47 -15.82 5.16
C LYS A 514 11.64 -15.19 4.37
N SER A 515 12.04 -13.97 4.73
CA SER A 515 13.15 -13.28 4.04
C SER A 515 14.49 -13.97 4.31
N THR A 516 14.67 -14.57 5.50
CA THR A 516 15.86 -15.42 5.77
C THR A 516 15.91 -16.60 4.80
N ALA A 517 14.79 -17.30 4.60
CA ALA A 517 14.71 -18.39 3.63
C ALA A 517 15.07 -17.94 2.21
N LEU A 518 14.53 -16.81 1.74
CA LEU A 518 14.88 -16.26 0.43
C LEU A 518 16.38 -15.94 0.30
N MET A 519 16.97 -15.31 1.32
CA MET A 519 18.38 -14.93 1.29
C MET A 519 19.31 -16.14 1.29
N GLU A 520 18.97 -17.21 2.01
CA GLU A 520 19.73 -18.47 1.93
C GLU A 520 19.67 -19.06 0.51
N ILE A 521 18.50 -19.05 -0.14
CA ILE A 521 18.35 -19.54 -1.52
C ILE A 521 19.16 -18.70 -2.52
N VAL A 522 19.08 -17.37 -2.43
CA VAL A 522 19.75 -16.47 -3.38
C VAL A 522 21.26 -16.43 -3.21
N SER A 523 21.77 -16.81 -2.03
CA SER A 523 23.21 -16.82 -1.73
C SER A 523 24.01 -17.76 -2.64
N LEU A 524 23.36 -18.82 -3.16
CA LEU A 524 24.00 -19.92 -3.89
C LEU A 524 25.21 -20.48 -3.13
N ALA A 525 25.12 -20.53 -1.80
CA ALA A 525 26.15 -21.04 -0.91
C ALA A 525 25.62 -22.27 -0.15
N ALA A 526 26.55 -23.09 0.37
CA ALA A 526 26.18 -24.24 1.19
C ALA A 526 25.35 -23.78 2.41
N PRO A 527 24.13 -24.33 2.62
CA PRO A 527 23.31 -23.98 3.76
C PRO A 527 23.91 -24.52 5.07
N GLU A 528 23.49 -23.97 6.21
CA GLU A 528 23.91 -24.45 7.54
C GLU A 528 23.47 -25.91 7.79
N ALA A 529 22.28 -26.27 7.30
CA ALA A 529 21.79 -27.63 7.25
C ALA A 529 20.82 -27.81 6.08
N GLY A 530 20.61 -29.07 5.67
CA GLY A 530 19.74 -29.41 4.55
C GLY A 530 20.43 -29.28 3.19
N THR A 531 19.63 -29.30 2.13
CA THR A 531 20.07 -29.14 0.74
C THR A 531 19.21 -28.10 0.02
N VAL A 532 19.84 -27.38 -0.90
CA VAL A 532 19.16 -26.47 -1.83
C VAL A 532 19.63 -26.84 -3.23
N GLU A 533 18.69 -27.25 -4.07
CA GLU A 533 18.92 -27.62 -5.46
C GLU A 533 18.19 -26.66 -6.39
N ILE A 534 18.91 -26.13 -7.37
CA ILE A 534 18.37 -25.19 -8.36
C ILE A 534 18.69 -25.74 -9.74
N LEU A 535 17.66 -25.97 -10.56
CA LEU A 535 17.79 -26.63 -11.86
C LEU A 535 18.59 -27.96 -11.76
N GLY A 536 18.32 -28.72 -10.69
CA GLY A 536 19.00 -29.99 -10.38
C GLY A 536 20.45 -29.86 -9.91
N GLN A 537 20.95 -28.65 -9.63
CA GLN A 537 22.31 -28.42 -9.13
C GLN A 537 22.29 -28.10 -7.63
N ASP A 538 22.97 -28.92 -6.83
CA ASP A 538 23.20 -28.67 -5.40
C ASP A 538 24.12 -27.45 -5.20
N VAL A 539 23.60 -26.43 -4.50
CA VAL A 539 24.33 -25.17 -4.26
C VAL A 539 25.61 -25.36 -3.43
N ALA A 540 25.69 -26.42 -2.62
CA ALA A 540 26.85 -26.70 -1.79
C ALA A 540 28.07 -27.18 -2.60
N ARG A 541 27.85 -27.68 -3.82
CA ARG A 541 28.87 -28.33 -4.65
C ARG A 541 29.15 -27.58 -5.96
N LEU A 542 28.75 -26.32 -6.05
CA LEU A 542 28.87 -25.54 -7.28
C LEU A 542 30.31 -25.20 -7.65
N SER A 543 30.67 -25.46 -8.91
CA SER A 543 31.85 -24.84 -9.51
C SER A 543 31.65 -23.33 -9.69
N ARG A 544 32.73 -22.55 -9.78
CA ARG A 544 32.65 -21.11 -10.10
C ARG A 544 31.91 -20.82 -11.42
N ARG A 545 31.99 -21.72 -12.40
CA ARG A 545 31.31 -21.60 -13.70
C ARG A 545 29.82 -21.86 -13.54
N THR A 546 29.44 -22.95 -12.88
CA THR A 546 28.04 -23.31 -12.61
C THR A 546 27.34 -22.25 -11.78
N ALA A 547 28.01 -21.74 -10.73
CA ALA A 547 27.47 -20.66 -9.89
C ALA A 547 27.19 -19.38 -10.70
N ARG A 548 28.05 -19.01 -11.66
CA ARG A 548 27.79 -17.86 -12.55
C ARG A 548 26.59 -18.08 -13.47
N LEU A 549 26.40 -19.29 -13.98
CA LEU A 549 25.22 -19.62 -14.80
C LEU A 549 23.94 -19.56 -13.97
N LEU A 550 23.95 -20.13 -12.75
CA LEU A 550 22.81 -20.10 -11.85
C LEU A 550 22.44 -18.68 -11.40
N ARG A 551 23.41 -17.77 -11.25
CA ARG A 551 23.11 -16.35 -11.01
C ARG A 551 22.33 -15.70 -12.16
N GLY A 552 22.46 -16.17 -13.40
CA GLY A 552 21.61 -15.70 -14.49
C GLY A 552 20.21 -16.33 -14.45
N ALA A 553 20.12 -17.58 -14.01
CA ALA A 553 18.87 -18.32 -13.94
C ALA A 553 17.99 -17.98 -12.73
N VAL A 554 18.56 -17.42 -11.66
CA VAL A 554 17.86 -17.02 -10.44
C VAL A 554 18.07 -15.54 -10.19
N GLN A 555 16.97 -14.80 -10.09
CA GLN A 555 16.99 -13.36 -9.84
C GLN A 555 16.04 -13.00 -8.71
N ILE A 556 16.29 -11.88 -8.05
CA ILE A 556 15.49 -11.38 -6.93
C ILE A 556 14.95 -9.99 -7.22
N VAL A 557 13.68 -9.78 -6.88
CA VAL A 557 13.05 -8.48 -6.75
C VAL A 557 12.90 -8.21 -5.25
N PRO A 558 13.72 -7.32 -4.67
CA PRO A 558 13.73 -7.08 -3.23
C PRO A 558 12.53 -6.24 -2.78
N GLN A 559 12.22 -6.31 -1.46
CA GLN A 559 11.11 -5.60 -0.82
C GLN A 559 11.15 -4.09 -0.99
N ASP A 560 12.33 -3.46 -0.91
CA ASP A 560 12.48 -2.02 -1.12
C ASP A 560 13.28 -1.74 -2.41
N PRO A 561 12.60 -1.30 -3.49
CA PRO A 561 13.26 -0.89 -4.70
C PRO A 561 14.24 0.25 -4.48
N GLN A 562 13.94 1.18 -3.57
CA GLN A 562 14.74 2.40 -3.42
C GLN A 562 16.14 2.10 -2.91
N SER A 563 16.28 1.23 -1.90
CA SER A 563 17.61 0.79 -1.44
C SER A 563 18.32 -0.14 -2.42
N SER A 564 17.58 -0.79 -3.34
CA SER A 564 18.16 -1.72 -4.31
C SER A 564 18.70 -1.08 -5.59
N LEU A 565 18.30 0.15 -5.91
CA LEU A 565 18.68 0.89 -7.12
C LEU A 565 19.73 1.95 -6.76
N ASP A 566 20.89 1.99 -7.45
CA ASP A 566 21.88 3.05 -7.19
C ASP A 566 21.32 4.42 -7.63
N PRO A 567 21.09 5.38 -6.72
CA PRO A 567 20.46 6.65 -7.05
C PRO A 567 21.33 7.55 -7.95
N ARG A 568 22.60 7.20 -8.13
CA ARG A 568 23.59 7.94 -8.94
C ARG A 568 23.71 7.40 -10.36
N MET A 569 23.05 6.29 -10.67
CA MET A 569 23.08 5.67 -11.99
C MET A 569 21.78 5.96 -12.75
N PRO A 570 21.84 6.22 -14.08
CA PRO A 570 20.67 6.20 -14.94
C PRO A 570 19.96 4.84 -14.90
N VAL A 571 18.64 4.85 -15.07
CA VAL A 571 17.82 3.63 -15.08
C VAL A 571 18.26 2.65 -16.15
N GLY A 572 18.65 3.13 -17.34
CA GLY A 572 19.17 2.28 -18.41
C GLY A 572 20.39 1.47 -17.98
N ASP A 573 21.33 2.10 -17.26
CA ASP A 573 22.54 1.44 -16.76
C ASP A 573 22.22 0.43 -15.66
N ILE A 574 21.27 0.75 -14.77
CA ILE A 574 20.81 -0.16 -13.72
C ILE A 574 20.18 -1.42 -14.33
N VAL A 575 19.35 -1.27 -15.36
CA VAL A 575 18.73 -2.41 -16.07
C VAL A 575 19.78 -3.19 -16.88
N ALA A 576 20.83 -2.52 -17.39
CA ALA A 576 21.92 -3.13 -18.13
C ALA A 576 22.95 -3.87 -17.25
N GLU A 577 22.98 -3.62 -15.94
CA GLU A 577 23.99 -4.16 -15.03
C GLU A 577 24.06 -5.70 -15.04
N PRO A 578 22.94 -6.46 -14.97
CA PRO A 578 22.98 -7.92 -15.06
C PRO A 578 23.52 -8.42 -16.40
N LEU A 579 23.14 -7.79 -17.51
CA LEU A 579 23.65 -8.14 -18.84
C LEU A 579 25.17 -7.91 -18.94
N SER A 580 25.64 -6.80 -18.39
CA SER A 580 27.06 -6.44 -18.34
C SER A 580 27.86 -7.42 -17.48
N ALA A 581 27.31 -7.84 -16.33
CA ALA A 581 27.92 -8.85 -15.46
C ALA A 581 28.05 -10.22 -16.16
N HIS A 582 27.12 -10.54 -17.07
CA HIS A 582 27.16 -11.71 -17.94
C HIS A 582 28.00 -11.52 -19.21
N ARG A 583 28.69 -10.39 -19.36
CA ARG A 583 29.57 -10.04 -20.50
C ARG A 583 28.84 -10.04 -21.84
N VAL A 584 27.57 -9.66 -21.85
CA VAL A 584 26.79 -9.47 -23.08
C VAL A 584 27.38 -8.28 -23.87
N PRO A 585 27.53 -8.38 -25.22
CA PRO A 585 28.03 -7.28 -26.05
C PRO A 585 27.20 -5.99 -25.92
N ARG A 586 27.88 -4.83 -25.97
CA ARG A 586 27.25 -3.52 -25.71
C ARG A 586 26.15 -3.15 -26.70
N ASP A 587 26.29 -3.54 -27.97
CA ASP A 587 25.30 -3.35 -29.02
C ASP A 587 24.00 -4.13 -28.73
N VAL A 588 24.13 -5.35 -28.21
CA VAL A 588 23.00 -6.18 -27.78
C VAL A 588 22.31 -5.57 -26.56
N ILE A 589 23.09 -5.06 -25.59
CA ILE A 589 22.56 -4.35 -24.41
C ILE A 589 21.77 -3.10 -24.85
N ALA A 590 22.34 -2.29 -25.73
CA ALA A 590 21.73 -1.07 -26.24
C ALA A 590 20.39 -1.34 -26.96
N ALA A 591 20.29 -2.48 -27.67
CA ALA A 591 19.03 -2.89 -28.30
C ALA A 591 18.02 -3.51 -27.31
N ARG A 592 18.48 -4.12 -26.21
CA ARG A 592 17.64 -4.86 -25.26
C ARG A 592 17.00 -3.97 -24.20
N VAL A 593 17.73 -3.00 -23.65
CA VAL A 593 17.24 -2.13 -22.56
C VAL A 593 15.94 -1.39 -22.92
N PRO A 594 15.82 -0.72 -24.09
CA PRO A 594 14.56 -0.09 -24.51
C PRO A 594 13.36 -1.05 -24.55
N ARG A 595 13.60 -2.29 -25.01
CA ARG A 595 12.55 -3.32 -25.08
C ARG A 595 12.13 -3.80 -23.69
N LEU A 596 13.09 -3.96 -22.77
CA LEU A 596 12.80 -4.33 -21.37
C LEU A 596 11.97 -3.26 -20.66
N LEU A 597 12.32 -1.97 -20.85
CA LEU A 597 11.56 -0.86 -20.30
C LEU A 597 10.12 -0.84 -20.83
N ALA A 598 9.95 -0.98 -22.15
CA ALA A 598 8.62 -1.11 -22.76
C ALA A 598 7.85 -2.33 -22.23
N GLN A 599 8.52 -3.47 -22.06
CA GLN A 599 7.92 -4.70 -21.54
C GLN A 599 7.42 -4.55 -20.10
N VAL A 600 8.05 -3.73 -19.27
CA VAL A 600 7.54 -3.40 -17.93
C VAL A 600 6.61 -2.18 -17.92
N GLY A 601 6.25 -1.63 -19.08
CA GLY A 601 5.34 -0.49 -19.20
C GLY A 601 5.95 0.87 -18.84
N LEU A 602 7.27 1.03 -19.01
CA LEU A 602 7.98 2.30 -18.95
C LEU A 602 8.31 2.81 -20.35
N ASP A 603 8.47 4.13 -20.51
CA ASP A 603 8.88 4.72 -21.79
C ASP A 603 10.35 4.38 -22.04
N PRO A 604 10.76 3.92 -23.23
CA PRO A 604 12.18 3.76 -23.56
C PRO A 604 13.06 4.98 -23.26
N ALA A 605 12.52 6.20 -23.38
CA ALA A 605 13.22 7.44 -23.04
C ALA A 605 13.52 7.58 -21.54
N ASP A 606 12.82 6.84 -20.68
CA ASP A 606 13.08 6.82 -19.25
C ASP A 606 14.45 6.21 -18.89
N ALA A 607 15.15 5.58 -19.83
CA ALA A 607 16.49 5.03 -19.63
C ALA A 607 17.53 6.08 -19.18
N GLU A 608 17.38 7.33 -19.62
CA GLU A 608 18.30 8.43 -19.28
C GLU A 608 18.02 9.06 -17.92
N ARG A 609 16.88 8.74 -17.31
CA ARG A 609 16.44 9.30 -16.03
C ARG A 609 17.01 8.53 -14.86
N TYR A 610 16.99 9.16 -13.69
CA TYR A 610 17.50 8.62 -12.43
C TYR A 610 16.36 8.10 -11.54
N PRO A 611 16.61 7.10 -10.67
CA PRO A 611 15.59 6.51 -9.80
C PRO A 611 14.75 7.50 -9.01
N HIS A 612 15.36 8.58 -8.50
CA HIS A 612 14.66 9.59 -7.69
C HIS A 612 13.55 10.35 -8.46
N GLN A 613 13.59 10.32 -9.79
CA GLN A 613 12.62 10.96 -10.67
C GLN A 613 11.38 10.08 -10.95
N PHE A 614 11.35 8.85 -10.42
CA PHE A 614 10.26 7.90 -10.61
C PHE A 614 9.41 7.76 -9.34
N SER A 615 8.13 7.48 -9.54
CA SER A 615 7.21 7.03 -8.48
C SER A 615 7.60 5.65 -7.93
N GLY A 616 7.10 5.28 -6.74
CA GLY A 616 7.38 3.97 -6.15
C GLY A 616 7.04 2.80 -7.07
N GLY A 617 5.87 2.83 -7.73
CA GLY A 617 5.47 1.82 -8.70
C GLY A 617 6.37 1.75 -9.94
N GLN A 618 6.85 2.89 -10.42
CA GLN A 618 7.80 2.90 -11.53
C GLN A 618 9.16 2.35 -11.11
N ARG A 619 9.64 2.66 -9.90
CA ARG A 619 10.87 2.05 -9.36
C ARG A 619 10.72 0.53 -9.21
N GLN A 620 9.55 0.05 -8.80
CA GLN A 620 9.25 -1.38 -8.77
C GLN A 620 9.36 -2.00 -10.18
N ARG A 621 8.80 -1.34 -11.21
CA ARG A 621 8.93 -1.78 -12.61
C ARG A 621 10.39 -1.82 -13.07
N VAL A 622 11.21 -0.84 -12.67
CA VAL A 622 12.66 -0.84 -12.95
C VAL A 622 13.34 -2.04 -12.27
N ALA A 623 13.03 -2.33 -11.00
CA ALA A 623 13.58 -3.49 -10.29
C ALA A 623 13.18 -4.82 -10.97
N ILE A 624 11.93 -4.94 -11.42
CA ILE A 624 11.44 -6.07 -12.20
C ILE A 624 12.19 -6.17 -13.54
N ALA A 625 12.34 -5.06 -14.28
CA ALA A 625 13.07 -5.02 -15.55
C ALA A 625 14.52 -5.46 -15.40
N ARG A 626 15.21 -5.00 -14.33
CA ARG A 626 16.57 -5.43 -14.00
C ARG A 626 16.62 -6.93 -13.78
N ALA A 627 15.73 -7.48 -12.97
CA ALA A 627 15.70 -8.92 -12.70
C ALA A 627 15.38 -9.75 -13.95
N LEU A 628 14.54 -9.25 -14.86
CA LEU A 628 14.19 -9.93 -16.11
C LEU A 628 15.24 -9.77 -17.22
N ALA A 629 16.24 -8.92 -17.05
CA ALA A 629 17.18 -8.60 -18.11
C ALA A 629 17.91 -9.85 -18.63
N VAL A 630 18.13 -10.84 -17.76
CA VAL A 630 18.80 -12.11 -18.04
C VAL A 630 17.84 -13.29 -18.27
N GLU A 631 16.53 -13.04 -18.41
CA GLU A 631 15.49 -14.06 -18.65
C GLU A 631 15.56 -15.25 -17.65
N PRO A 632 15.37 -14.98 -16.34
CA PRO A 632 15.57 -15.99 -15.30
C PRO A 632 14.53 -17.11 -15.37
N ALA A 633 14.96 -18.34 -15.02
CA ALA A 633 14.06 -19.47 -14.84
C ALA A 633 13.28 -19.39 -13.51
N LEU A 634 13.87 -18.74 -12.49
CA LEU A 634 13.29 -18.53 -11.17
C LEU A 634 13.40 -17.07 -10.76
N LEU A 635 12.27 -16.47 -10.40
CA LEU A 635 12.22 -15.13 -9.82
C LEU A 635 11.79 -15.23 -8.35
N LEU A 636 12.64 -14.74 -7.46
CA LEU A 636 12.34 -14.57 -6.04
C LEU A 636 11.71 -13.20 -5.84
N LEU A 637 10.46 -13.17 -5.41
CA LEU A 637 9.68 -11.94 -5.22
C LEU A 637 9.52 -11.69 -3.72
N ASP A 638 10.31 -10.78 -3.15
CA ASP A 638 10.20 -10.43 -1.73
C ASP A 638 9.26 -9.23 -1.59
N GLU A 639 8.00 -9.48 -1.24
CA GLU A 639 6.95 -8.46 -1.07
C GLU A 639 6.87 -7.41 -2.20
N PRO A 640 6.72 -7.84 -3.47
CA PRO A 640 6.92 -7.01 -4.67
C PRO A 640 5.88 -5.89 -4.86
N VAL A 641 4.86 -5.83 -4.01
CA VAL A 641 3.80 -4.83 -4.06
C VAL A 641 3.58 -4.14 -2.72
N SER A 642 4.43 -4.42 -1.72
CA SER A 642 4.36 -3.75 -0.43
C SER A 642 4.63 -2.25 -0.60
N ALA A 643 4.00 -1.41 0.23
CA ALA A 643 4.12 0.05 0.21
C ALA A 643 3.69 0.74 -1.11
N LEU A 644 2.94 0.06 -1.98
CA LEU A 644 2.32 0.63 -3.19
C LEU A 644 0.82 0.86 -2.97
N ASP A 645 0.28 1.88 -3.62
CA ASP A 645 -1.17 2.09 -3.66
C ASP A 645 -1.90 0.95 -4.35
N VAL A 646 -3.15 0.68 -3.96
CA VAL A 646 -3.96 -0.42 -4.51
C VAL A 646 -4.06 -0.41 -6.05
N SER A 647 -4.11 0.77 -6.69
CA SER A 647 -4.13 0.89 -8.15
C SER A 647 -2.79 0.45 -8.78
N VAL A 648 -1.68 0.86 -8.18
CA VAL A 648 -0.31 0.54 -8.64
C VAL A 648 0.00 -0.94 -8.35
N GLN A 649 -0.37 -1.44 -7.17
CA GLN A 649 -0.31 -2.85 -6.81
C GLN A 649 -1.01 -3.71 -7.86
N ALA A 650 -2.25 -3.36 -8.26
CA ALA A 650 -2.96 -4.08 -9.30
C ALA A 650 -2.21 -4.09 -10.64
N GLN A 651 -1.60 -2.95 -11.02
CA GLN A 651 -0.80 -2.88 -12.25
C GLN A 651 0.45 -3.78 -12.19
N ILE A 652 1.14 -3.85 -11.05
CA ILE A 652 2.32 -4.70 -10.87
C ILE A 652 1.93 -6.19 -10.87
N LEU A 653 0.82 -6.56 -10.21
CA LEU A 653 0.34 -7.94 -10.22
C LEU A 653 -0.06 -8.39 -11.63
N GLU A 654 -0.76 -7.55 -12.39
CA GLU A 654 -1.10 -7.84 -13.79
C GLU A 654 0.15 -7.95 -14.67
N LEU A 655 1.16 -7.10 -14.43
CA LEU A 655 2.47 -7.20 -15.09
C LEU A 655 3.12 -8.56 -14.80
N LEU A 656 3.19 -8.99 -13.53
CA LEU A 656 3.79 -10.27 -13.16
C LEU A 656 3.01 -11.45 -13.74
N LEU A 657 1.67 -11.41 -13.72
CA LEU A 657 0.82 -12.43 -14.34
C LEU A 657 1.02 -12.51 -15.87
N ARG A 658 1.17 -11.36 -16.54
CA ARG A 658 1.50 -11.32 -17.97
C ARG A 658 2.88 -11.91 -18.24
N LEU A 659 3.90 -11.49 -17.50
CA LEU A 659 5.27 -11.98 -17.66
C LEU A 659 5.38 -13.49 -17.42
N LYS A 660 4.66 -14.02 -16.42
CA LYS A 660 4.54 -15.46 -16.19
C LYS A 660 3.99 -16.20 -17.41
N ARG A 661 2.92 -15.67 -18.04
CA ARG A 661 2.33 -16.25 -19.26
C ARG A 661 3.25 -16.16 -20.49
N GLU A 662 3.93 -15.04 -20.65
CA GLU A 662 4.77 -14.77 -21.84
C GLU A 662 6.14 -15.46 -21.77
N LEU A 663 6.76 -15.51 -20.60
CA LEU A 663 8.15 -15.97 -20.43
C LEU A 663 8.26 -17.32 -19.71
N GLY A 664 7.20 -17.77 -19.03
CA GLY A 664 7.20 -19.02 -18.26
C GLY A 664 8.15 -19.14 -17.05
N PRO A 665 8.58 -18.07 -16.35
CA PRO A 665 9.39 -18.21 -15.15
C PRO A 665 8.61 -18.86 -14.00
N ALA A 666 9.31 -19.57 -13.14
CA ALA A 666 8.81 -19.96 -11.81
C ALA A 666 8.92 -18.76 -10.85
N TYR A 667 7.94 -18.59 -9.97
CA TYR A 667 7.95 -17.55 -8.93
C TYR A 667 7.95 -18.17 -7.53
N LEU A 668 8.87 -17.73 -6.67
CA LEU A 668 8.75 -17.88 -5.23
C LEU A 668 8.41 -16.52 -4.63
N LEU A 669 7.15 -16.35 -4.20
CA LEU A 669 6.60 -15.11 -3.70
C LEU A 669 6.57 -15.10 -2.17
N VAL A 670 7.27 -14.17 -1.54
CA VAL A 670 7.04 -13.81 -0.13
C VAL A 670 6.03 -12.67 -0.08
N SER A 671 4.98 -12.84 0.71
CA SER A 671 3.98 -11.80 0.97
C SER A 671 3.37 -11.98 2.36
N HIS A 672 3.05 -10.87 3.02
CA HIS A 672 2.17 -10.85 4.18
C HIS A 672 0.70 -10.52 3.81
N ASP A 673 0.47 -9.99 2.60
CA ASP A 673 -0.86 -9.75 2.05
C ASP A 673 -1.39 -11.05 1.42
N LEU A 674 -2.37 -11.66 2.08
CA LEU A 674 -3.00 -12.90 1.65
C LEU A 674 -3.96 -12.68 0.47
N ALA A 675 -4.52 -11.48 0.27
CA ALA A 675 -5.35 -11.18 -0.88
C ALA A 675 -4.52 -11.16 -2.17
N VAL A 676 -3.29 -10.63 -2.11
CA VAL A 676 -2.29 -10.76 -3.20
C VAL A 676 -1.98 -12.21 -3.50
N VAL A 677 -1.75 -13.02 -2.46
CA VAL A 677 -1.42 -14.44 -2.62
C VAL A 677 -2.54 -15.18 -3.33
N ARG A 678 -3.81 -14.96 -2.95
CA ARG A 678 -4.96 -15.58 -3.64
C ARG A 678 -5.03 -15.19 -5.11
N GLN A 679 -4.56 -14.00 -5.47
CA GLN A 679 -4.62 -13.48 -6.83
C GLN A 679 -3.56 -14.11 -7.76
N ILE A 680 -2.33 -14.27 -7.30
CA ILE A 680 -1.18 -14.60 -8.15
C ILE A 680 -0.60 -16.00 -7.96
N ALA A 681 -0.76 -16.60 -6.77
CA ALA A 681 -0.14 -17.87 -6.45
C ALA A 681 -0.99 -19.08 -6.86
N ASP A 682 -0.32 -20.19 -7.19
CA ASP A 682 -0.94 -21.49 -7.46
C ASP A 682 -0.97 -22.33 -6.17
N ARG A 683 0.15 -22.31 -5.43
CA ARG A 683 0.32 -22.99 -4.13
C ARG A 683 0.79 -22.02 -3.06
N VAL A 684 0.51 -22.35 -1.81
CA VAL A 684 0.92 -21.55 -0.63
C VAL A 684 1.56 -22.44 0.43
N CYS A 685 2.63 -21.94 1.04
CA CYS A 685 3.29 -22.45 2.23
C CYS A 685 3.10 -21.44 3.37
N VAL A 686 2.38 -21.83 4.42
CA VAL A 686 2.18 -21.04 5.62
C VAL A 686 3.30 -21.36 6.60
N MET A 687 4.04 -20.33 7.03
CA MET A 687 5.20 -20.43 7.90
C MET A 687 4.92 -19.78 9.26
N TYR A 688 5.36 -20.45 10.32
CA TYR A 688 5.31 -19.95 11.69
C TYR A 688 6.61 -20.29 12.44
N ALA A 689 7.26 -19.27 12.99
CA ALA A 689 8.45 -19.41 13.83
C ALA A 689 9.53 -20.36 13.26
N GLY A 690 9.90 -20.16 11.99
CA GLY A 690 10.97 -20.93 11.33
C GLY A 690 10.53 -22.19 10.61
N ARG A 691 9.28 -22.66 10.79
CA ARG A 691 8.77 -23.92 10.22
C ARG A 691 7.57 -23.71 9.31
N VAL A 692 7.45 -24.54 8.29
CA VAL A 692 6.22 -24.65 7.47
C VAL A 692 5.19 -25.45 8.25
N VAL A 693 4.00 -24.88 8.40
CA VAL A 693 2.90 -25.48 9.19
C VAL A 693 1.75 -25.99 8.33
N GLU A 694 1.59 -25.47 7.13
CA GLU A 694 0.56 -25.90 6.18
C GLU A 694 0.98 -25.55 4.75
N THR A 695 0.84 -26.49 3.82
CA THR A 695 1.17 -26.30 2.40
C THR A 695 0.10 -26.91 1.53
N GLY A 696 -0.28 -26.26 0.44
CA GLY A 696 -1.20 -26.84 -0.54
C GLY A 696 -1.62 -25.88 -1.64
N PRO A 697 -2.52 -26.30 -2.54
CA PRO A 697 -3.18 -25.41 -3.48
C PRO A 697 -3.82 -24.23 -2.75
N VAL A 698 -3.69 -23.03 -3.29
CA VAL A 698 -4.20 -21.80 -2.66
C VAL A 698 -5.70 -21.93 -2.34
N ALA A 699 -6.50 -22.47 -3.26
CA ALA A 699 -7.93 -22.66 -3.05
C ALA A 699 -8.23 -23.56 -1.83
N GLU A 700 -7.54 -24.69 -1.69
CA GLU A 700 -7.75 -25.64 -0.59
C GLU A 700 -7.36 -25.04 0.77
N VAL A 701 -6.20 -24.37 0.84
CA VAL A 701 -5.71 -23.78 2.09
C VAL A 701 -6.53 -22.54 2.49
N PHE A 702 -6.96 -21.72 1.53
CA PHE A 702 -7.73 -20.51 1.82
C PHE A 702 -9.18 -20.80 2.20
N ASP A 703 -9.82 -21.76 1.51
CA ASP A 703 -11.24 -22.06 1.73
C ASP A 703 -11.44 -23.08 2.86
N GLY A 704 -10.42 -23.88 3.19
CA GLY A 704 -10.48 -24.89 4.24
C GLY A 704 -9.17 -25.08 5.02
N PRO A 705 -8.62 -24.02 5.65
CA PRO A 705 -7.36 -24.13 6.39
C PRO A 705 -7.47 -25.13 7.54
N ARG A 706 -6.47 -26.01 7.66
CA ARG A 706 -6.44 -27.09 8.66
C ARG A 706 -5.64 -26.72 9.90
N HIS A 707 -4.60 -25.92 9.75
CA HIS A 707 -3.77 -25.50 10.87
C HIS A 707 -4.45 -24.33 11.61
N PRO A 708 -4.54 -24.37 12.96
CA PRO A 708 -5.17 -23.29 13.74
C PRO A 708 -4.59 -21.90 13.49
N TYR A 709 -3.27 -21.81 13.24
CA TYR A 709 -2.61 -20.55 12.85
C TYR A 709 -3.01 -20.08 11.45
N ALA A 710 -3.04 -20.96 10.44
CA ALA A 710 -3.46 -20.58 9.08
C ALA A 710 -4.92 -20.06 9.08
N ARG A 711 -5.79 -20.72 9.85
CA ARG A 711 -7.16 -20.28 10.07
C ARG A 711 -7.23 -18.91 10.74
N ALA A 712 -6.40 -18.66 11.76
CA ALA A 712 -6.34 -17.36 12.42
C ALA A 712 -5.83 -16.25 11.48
N LEU A 713 -4.74 -16.50 10.75
CA LEU A 713 -4.22 -15.59 9.71
C LEU A 713 -5.30 -15.21 8.71
N LEU A 714 -5.96 -16.20 8.09
CA LEU A 714 -6.99 -15.97 7.08
C LEU A 714 -8.20 -15.24 7.66
N SER A 715 -8.59 -15.53 8.92
CA SER A 715 -9.69 -14.84 9.61
C SER A 715 -9.41 -13.36 9.89
N ALA A 716 -8.14 -12.97 9.94
CA ALA A 716 -7.72 -11.59 10.22
C ALA A 716 -7.63 -10.72 8.96
N VAL A 717 -7.66 -11.31 7.77
CA VAL A 717 -7.63 -10.57 6.49
C VAL A 717 -8.94 -9.81 6.30
N PRO A 718 -8.92 -8.47 6.15
CA PRO A 718 -10.12 -7.70 5.87
C PRO A 718 -10.74 -8.07 4.51
N LEU A 719 -12.06 -8.21 4.47
CA LEU A 719 -12.81 -8.40 3.22
C LEU A 719 -13.34 -7.05 2.70
N LEU A 720 -13.41 -6.93 1.37
CA LEU A 720 -13.91 -5.73 0.71
C LEU A 720 -15.44 -5.58 0.80
N ASP A 721 -16.17 -6.70 0.91
CA ASP A 721 -17.62 -6.71 1.07
C ASP A 721 -17.99 -6.35 2.51
N PRO A 722 -18.64 -5.19 2.76
CA PRO A 722 -18.95 -4.75 4.12
C PRO A 722 -19.93 -5.66 4.87
N VAL A 723 -20.84 -6.33 4.15
CA VAL A 723 -21.83 -7.23 4.77
C VAL A 723 -21.15 -8.52 5.19
N ALA A 724 -20.35 -9.10 4.29
CA ALA A 724 -19.59 -10.31 4.60
C ALA A 724 -18.56 -10.07 5.72
N GLU A 725 -17.88 -8.93 5.71
CA GLU A 725 -16.87 -8.58 6.71
C GLU A 725 -17.49 -8.43 8.12
N ARG A 726 -18.64 -7.75 8.23
CA ARG A 726 -19.33 -7.58 9.52
C ARG A 726 -19.93 -8.88 10.06
N ALA A 727 -20.32 -9.81 9.19
CA ALA A 727 -20.85 -11.11 9.59
C ALA A 727 -19.74 -12.09 10.03
N ARG A 728 -18.48 -11.80 9.70
CA ARG A 728 -17.37 -12.71 9.90
C ARG A 728 -16.91 -12.76 11.36
N ARG A 729 -16.50 -13.95 11.80
CA ARG A 729 -15.82 -14.14 13.09
C ARG A 729 -14.31 -14.10 12.89
N ARG A 730 -13.64 -13.15 13.53
CA ARG A 730 -12.17 -13.06 13.58
C ARG A 730 -11.62 -13.86 14.74
N ILE A 731 -10.49 -14.54 14.53
CA ILE A 731 -9.77 -15.27 15.58
C ILE A 731 -8.61 -14.41 16.03
N VAL A 732 -8.71 -13.84 17.23
CA VAL A 732 -7.64 -13.03 17.82
C VAL A 732 -6.66 -13.96 18.52
N LEU A 733 -5.42 -13.99 18.02
CA LEU A 733 -4.35 -14.75 18.67
C LEU A 733 -3.88 -14.03 19.94
N PRO A 734 -3.65 -14.76 21.05
CA PRO A 734 -3.11 -14.16 22.26
C PRO A 734 -1.61 -13.86 22.09
N GLY A 735 -1.15 -12.79 22.74
CA GLY A 735 0.26 -12.40 22.75
C GLY A 735 0.81 -11.96 21.39
N GLU A 736 2.11 -11.66 21.38
CA GLU A 736 2.86 -11.26 20.18
C GLU A 736 3.46 -12.48 19.47
N PRO A 737 3.69 -12.41 18.15
CA PRO A 737 4.46 -13.41 17.44
C PRO A 737 5.86 -13.60 18.06
N PRO A 738 6.33 -14.86 18.18
CA PRO A 738 7.62 -15.14 18.76
C PRO A 738 8.76 -14.68 17.84
N THR A 739 9.41 -13.56 18.15
CA THR A 739 10.65 -13.17 17.50
C THR A 739 11.82 -13.97 18.08
N GLY A 740 12.35 -14.91 17.31
CA GLY A 740 13.50 -15.72 17.71
C GLY A 740 13.27 -16.55 18.97
N ALA A 741 12.10 -17.20 19.07
CA ALA A 741 11.74 -18.02 20.22
C ALA A 741 12.78 -19.11 20.50
N PRO A 742 13.05 -19.40 21.79
CA PRO A 742 13.90 -20.51 22.18
C PRO A 742 13.35 -21.84 21.66
N LEU A 743 14.24 -22.82 21.50
CA LEU A 743 13.88 -24.18 21.13
C LEU A 743 12.92 -24.76 22.19
N VAL A 744 11.65 -24.97 21.82
CA VAL A 744 10.68 -25.71 22.63
C VAL A 744 10.64 -27.15 22.12
N ALA A 745 10.45 -28.11 23.04
CA ALA A 745 10.40 -29.53 22.70
C ALA A 745 9.19 -29.90 21.80
N GLY A 746 8.08 -29.16 21.90
CA GLY A 746 6.83 -29.43 21.18
C GLY A 746 6.45 -28.44 20.09
N CYS A 747 5.15 -28.35 19.80
CA CYS A 747 4.58 -27.46 18.79
C CYS A 747 4.91 -25.99 19.08
N ARG A 748 5.53 -25.30 18.10
CA ARG A 748 5.92 -23.89 18.19
C ARG A 748 4.74 -22.95 18.44
N PHE A 749 3.57 -23.30 17.92
CA PHE A 749 2.37 -22.48 18.03
C PHE A 749 1.59 -22.69 19.34
N ARG A 750 1.96 -23.69 20.18
CA ARG A 750 1.20 -24.09 21.37
C ARG A 750 0.76 -22.92 22.26
N SER A 751 1.68 -22.01 22.59
CA SER A 751 1.42 -20.88 23.51
C SER A 751 0.39 -19.89 22.98
N ARG A 752 0.16 -19.85 21.66
CA ARG A 752 -0.81 -19.00 20.98
C ARG A 752 -1.96 -19.78 20.34
N CYS A 753 -1.98 -21.10 20.51
CA CYS A 753 -2.93 -21.98 19.83
C CYS A 753 -4.25 -22.07 20.62
N PRO A 754 -5.37 -21.56 20.08
CA PRO A 754 -6.67 -21.65 20.77
C PRO A 754 -7.12 -23.11 20.96
N VAL A 755 -6.76 -24.00 20.04
CA VAL A 755 -7.04 -25.44 20.14
C VAL A 755 -6.26 -26.04 21.31
N ALA A 756 -4.96 -25.75 21.44
CA ALA A 756 -4.16 -26.28 22.55
C ALA A 756 -4.71 -25.81 23.90
N ALA A 757 -5.12 -24.54 24.00
CA ALA A 757 -5.74 -23.98 25.20
C ALA A 757 -7.07 -24.66 25.58
N ALA A 758 -7.84 -25.15 24.61
CA ALA A 758 -9.10 -25.85 24.84
C ALA A 758 -8.95 -27.37 25.08
N LEU A 759 -7.81 -27.98 24.72
CA LEU A 759 -7.61 -29.43 24.86
C LEU A 759 -7.42 -29.87 26.32
N PRO A 760 -7.97 -31.04 26.74
CA PRO A 760 -7.64 -31.67 28.02
C PRO A 760 -6.15 -31.99 28.15
N ALA A 761 -5.62 -32.00 29.38
CA ALA A 761 -4.18 -32.16 29.67
C ALA A 761 -3.52 -33.35 28.95
N GLY A 762 -4.17 -34.52 28.94
CA GLY A 762 -3.62 -35.72 28.27
C GLY A 762 -3.46 -35.56 26.75
N ARG A 763 -4.41 -34.91 26.06
CA ARG A 763 -4.29 -34.63 24.62
C ARG A 763 -3.34 -33.47 24.33
N ARG A 764 -3.31 -32.48 25.22
CA ARG A 764 -2.41 -31.31 25.11
C ARG A 764 -0.94 -31.73 25.17
N MET A 765 -0.60 -32.75 25.96
CA MET A 765 0.78 -33.24 26.16
C MET A 765 1.53 -33.46 24.85
N ARG A 766 0.89 -34.03 23.82
CA ARG A 766 1.52 -34.20 22.49
C ARG A 766 2.00 -32.89 21.87
N CYS A 767 1.22 -31.81 22.02
CA CYS A 767 1.65 -30.48 21.56
C CYS A 767 2.80 -29.90 22.42
N GLU A 768 3.04 -30.40 23.62
CA GLU A 768 4.09 -29.90 24.53
C GLU A 768 5.42 -30.62 24.30
N THR A 769 5.37 -31.91 23.95
CA THR A 769 6.53 -32.79 23.87
C THR A 769 6.96 -33.15 22.46
N GLU A 770 6.06 -33.06 21.46
CA GLU A 770 6.33 -33.50 20.09
C GLU A 770 6.12 -32.36 19.09
N ILE A 771 7.10 -32.18 18.19
CA ILE A 771 6.95 -31.32 17.02
C ILE A 771 6.07 -32.05 15.99
N PRO A 772 4.94 -31.48 15.55
CA PRO A 772 4.10 -32.10 14.52
C PRO A 772 4.86 -32.25 13.20
N ARG A 773 4.82 -33.44 12.60
CA ARG A 773 5.31 -33.67 11.23
C ARG A 773 4.21 -33.34 10.22
N PRO A 774 4.55 -32.87 9.01
CA PRO A 774 3.58 -32.71 7.93
C PRO A 774 2.85 -34.02 7.65
N SER A 775 1.53 -33.95 7.54
CA SER A 775 0.65 -35.08 7.21
C SER A 775 -0.33 -34.67 6.11
N GLN A 776 -0.65 -35.59 5.20
CA GLN A 776 -1.58 -35.31 4.10
C GLN A 776 -3.02 -35.15 4.62
N VAL A 777 -3.69 -34.13 4.11
CA VAL A 777 -5.07 -33.76 4.48
C VAL A 777 -6.05 -34.28 3.44
N THR A 778 -5.68 -34.22 2.17
CA THR A 778 -6.51 -34.62 1.04
C THR A 778 -5.97 -35.89 0.38
N PRO A 779 -6.83 -36.76 -0.19
CA PRO A 779 -6.40 -37.96 -0.90
C PRO A 779 -5.50 -37.67 -2.11
N ALA A 780 -5.59 -36.45 -2.67
CA ALA A 780 -4.77 -35.98 -3.78
C ALA A 780 -3.29 -35.70 -3.38
N GLY A 781 -2.99 -35.65 -2.08
CA GLY A 781 -1.62 -35.62 -1.55
C GLY A 781 -0.92 -34.26 -1.50
N ASP A 782 -1.46 -33.23 -2.18
CA ASP A 782 -0.82 -31.92 -2.31
C ASP A 782 -1.06 -30.97 -1.12
N HIS A 783 -2.12 -31.20 -0.32
CA HIS A 783 -2.41 -30.44 0.90
C HIS A 783 -1.85 -31.16 2.13
N THR A 784 -0.84 -30.58 2.75
CA THR A 784 -0.19 -31.10 3.96
C THR A 784 -0.31 -30.13 5.13
N VAL A 785 -0.38 -30.67 6.34
CA VAL A 785 -0.46 -29.90 7.58
C VAL A 785 0.41 -30.50 8.68
N ALA A 786 1.19 -29.65 9.35
CA ALA A 786 1.98 -30.01 10.52
C ALA A 786 1.21 -29.66 11.79
N CYS A 787 0.18 -30.45 12.12
CA CYS A 787 -0.62 -30.29 13.33
C CYS A 787 -0.98 -31.66 13.92
N HIS A 788 -0.89 -31.82 15.24
CA HIS A 788 -1.38 -33.05 15.91
C HIS A 788 -2.91 -33.14 15.94
N PHE A 789 -3.58 -32.00 15.83
CA PHE A 789 -5.03 -31.88 15.88
C PHE A 789 -5.51 -30.99 14.71
N PRO A 790 -5.29 -31.42 13.46
CA PRO A 790 -5.71 -30.67 12.28
C PRO A 790 -7.23 -30.58 12.27
N HIS A 791 -7.76 -29.48 11.78
CA HIS A 791 -9.16 -29.16 11.98
C HIS A 791 -10.13 -29.92 11.04
N ARG A 792 -11.08 -30.65 11.65
CA ARG A 792 -12.48 -30.84 11.22
C ARG A 792 -13.37 -30.97 12.46
N GLY A 793 -14.39 -30.11 12.61
CA GLY A 793 -15.51 -30.34 13.54
C GLY A 793 -15.20 -30.36 15.06
N LEU A 794 -14.30 -29.49 15.55
CA LEU A 794 -14.08 -29.33 17.00
C LEU A 794 -14.90 -28.15 17.59
N PRO A 795 -15.46 -28.28 18.81
CA PRO A 795 -16.51 -27.42 19.37
C PRO A 795 -16.11 -25.98 19.77
N TRP A 796 -14.88 -25.55 19.53
CA TRP A 796 -14.41 -24.20 19.92
C TRP A 796 -14.90 -23.08 18.99
N GLU A 797 -15.65 -23.39 17.92
CA GLU A 797 -16.34 -22.39 17.08
C GLU A 797 -17.34 -21.52 17.86
N GLN A 798 -17.72 -21.94 19.06
CA GLN A 798 -18.63 -21.23 19.96
C GLN A 798 -17.91 -20.37 21.01
N THR A 799 -16.59 -20.53 21.22
CA THR A 799 -15.85 -19.70 22.17
C THR A 799 -15.60 -18.31 21.59
N ARG A 800 -16.54 -17.43 21.91
CA ARG A 800 -16.45 -15.97 21.85
C ARG A 800 -15.13 -15.54 22.53
N THR A 801 -14.10 -15.22 21.75
CA THR A 801 -12.99 -14.37 22.23
C THR A 801 -13.30 -12.93 21.86
N ASP A 802 -14.52 -12.45 22.16
CA ASP A 802 -14.59 -11.06 22.59
C ASP A 802 -13.65 -11.01 23.79
N ARG A 803 -12.69 -10.09 23.81
CA ARG A 803 -12.25 -9.60 25.11
C ARG A 803 -13.51 -9.05 25.74
N GLY A 804 -14.16 -9.87 26.57
CA GLY A 804 -15.22 -9.42 27.43
C GLY A 804 -14.61 -8.28 28.22
N THR A 805 -14.97 -7.05 27.86
CA THR A 805 -14.89 -5.94 28.77
C THR A 805 -15.56 -6.45 30.03
N THR A 806 -14.76 -6.65 31.07
CA THR A 806 -15.30 -6.80 32.42
C THR A 806 -16.21 -5.58 32.57
N GLY A 807 -17.51 -5.82 32.65
CA GLY A 807 -18.58 -4.82 32.53
C GLY A 807 -18.63 -3.86 33.72
N ARG A 808 -17.50 -3.28 34.10
CA ARG A 808 -17.43 -2.10 34.94
C ARG A 808 -17.41 -0.89 34.01
N PRO A 809 -18.45 -0.04 34.02
CA PRO A 809 -18.34 1.26 33.38
C PRO A 809 -17.11 1.97 33.96
N TRP A 810 -16.24 2.45 33.08
CA TRP A 810 -15.09 3.28 33.43
C TRP A 810 -15.62 4.65 33.84
N SER A 811 -15.72 4.87 35.14
CA SER A 811 -16.13 6.14 35.77
C SER A 811 -14.93 6.96 36.19
#